data_AF-A0AB34GCV0-F1
#
_entry.id   AF-A0AB34GCV0-F1
#
_cell.length_a   1.000
_cell.length_b   1.000
_cell.length_c   1.000
_cell.angle_alpha   90.00
_cell.angle_beta   90.00
_cell.angle_gamma   90.00
#
_symmetry.space_group_name_H-M   'P 1'
#
loop_
_entity.id
_entity.type
_entity.pdbx_description
1 polymer ?
#
loop_
_entity_poly.entity_id
_entity_poly.type
_entity_poly.pdbx_seq_one_letter_code
_entity_poly.pdbx_strand_id
1 'polypeptide(L)'
;MGFRLALAWTLLVGPWVPMGAQNPISWEVQRFDGWYNNLMEHRWGSKGSRLQRLVPASYADGGYQPFREPHLPNPRALSNTAMRDPTGQASLRNRTVLGVFFRYHVLSDLVSVEKPGCPAEFLNIHIPPGDPVFDRDQSGDVVLSFQRSRWDPETGQSPSNPRDLVGGADQRGDGSDELRSFSGGQLASGPDAAFPRDAQDPLRMWTAPDPATGRRGPRGLYAFGAERGNREPFLQALGLLWFRYHNLWAQRLARQHPLWGDEELFQHARKRVIATYQNIAMYEWLPSFLQQAPPNYTEYRPFLDPSISPEFLAASEQFFSTMVPPGVYMRNASCHFQGVINRNSSVSRALRVCNSYWSREHPNLQRAEDVDSLLLGMASQIAEREDHVVVEDRGRDVGLPSYTKARATLGLPPVTRWQDVNPALFRSDGTVLEATAALYSQDLSRLELLPGGLLESHGDPGPLFSAIVLDQFVRLRDGDRYWFENSRNGLFSEKEIAEIRNTSLQDVLVAVTNVNPGALQPNVFFWHAGDPCPQPRQLSTEGLPACAPPVMRAYFEGSGFGFGVTIGILCCFPLVSLLSAWIVAQLWRRYLKRLQGQSRQSSMSEKFVGSMKASEWQGCKEPCRPVLVHLQPGQIHVVDGRLSVLRTVQLRPPQQVHLILSSNRGRRALLLRICKEYDLAAQSLSLGPHSLHGLTGVMLFLVLAIMYIFASHHFRRRSFQGFWLTHHLYILLYVLLIIHGSFALIQLPRFHIFFLVPVLMYMGDKLVSLSQKKVEISVVKAELLPSGVTHLEFQRPQGFEYKSGQWVRIACLALGTNECHPFTLTSAPHEDMLSLHIWAAGPWTTRLRETYSPPTGDSCAKHPKLYLDGPFGEGHQEWHKFEVSVLVGGGIGVTPFASILKDLVFMSSVSCQVFCRKIYFRQFEWLADIIREVEENDHQDLVSMHIYITQLAEKFDLRTTMLYICERHFQKVLNRSLFTGLGSISHLGRPPFEPFFNSLQEVHPQVQKIGVFICDTPGMTKNAEKACQLINRQDGIHFSHHHENFWPPAQGLCPLPS
;
A
#
# COMPACT_ATOMS: atom_id res chain seq x y z
N MET A 1 16.62 52.29 -6.01
CA MET A 1 17.24 53.02 -7.13
C MET A 1 17.70 52.04 -8.21
N GLY A 2 16.78 51.40 -8.96
CA GLY A 2 17.11 50.31 -9.90
C GLY A 2 16.44 50.37 -11.28
N PHE A 3 15.31 51.08 -11.41
CA PHE A 3 14.50 51.07 -12.64
C PHE A 3 15.05 51.91 -13.81
N ARG A 4 16.12 52.70 -13.62
CA ARG A 4 16.72 53.54 -14.67
C ARG A 4 17.92 52.91 -15.40
N LEU A 5 18.46 51.79 -14.91
CA LEU A 5 19.58 51.10 -15.56
C LEU A 5 19.15 50.17 -16.71
N ALA A 6 17.93 49.62 -16.66
CA ALA A 6 17.40 48.75 -17.72
C ALA A 6 17.13 49.50 -19.04
N LEU A 7 16.72 50.77 -18.98
CA LEU A 7 16.49 51.61 -20.18
C LEU A 7 17.79 52.10 -20.86
N ALA A 8 18.94 52.05 -20.17
CA ALA A 8 20.21 52.44 -20.78
C ALA A 8 20.78 51.36 -21.70
N TRP A 9 20.59 50.08 -21.35
CA TRP A 9 21.07 48.94 -22.14
C TRP A 9 20.32 48.77 -23.47
N THR A 10 19.05 49.14 -23.53
CA THR A 10 18.21 49.04 -24.74
C THR A 10 18.46 50.14 -25.77
N LEU A 11 19.29 51.15 -25.46
CA LEU A 11 19.64 52.25 -26.38
C LEU A 11 21.10 52.21 -26.88
N LEU A 12 21.96 51.36 -26.29
CA LEU A 12 23.37 51.21 -26.71
C LEU A 12 23.63 50.02 -27.64
N VAL A 13 22.70 49.05 -27.72
CA VAL A 13 22.72 47.99 -28.73
C VAL A 13 21.80 48.40 -29.89
N GLY A 14 22.31 49.27 -30.76
CA GLY A 14 21.58 49.67 -31.97
C GLY A 14 21.30 48.48 -32.88
N PRO A 15 20.15 48.43 -33.59
CA PRO A 15 19.74 47.26 -34.36
C PRO A 15 20.60 47.09 -35.62
N TRP A 16 21.68 46.32 -35.50
CA TRP A 16 22.32 45.65 -36.63
C TRP A 16 21.34 44.59 -37.17
N VAL A 17 20.37 45.04 -37.97
CA VAL A 17 19.53 44.14 -38.78
C VAL A 17 20.43 43.55 -39.87
N PRO A 18 20.71 42.23 -39.88
CA PRO A 18 21.39 41.62 -41.01
C PRO A 18 20.46 41.66 -42.22
N MET A 19 21.00 42.02 -43.39
CA MET A 19 20.21 41.97 -44.63
C MET A 19 19.76 40.54 -44.93
N GLY A 20 18.46 40.28 -44.83
CA GLY A 20 17.80 39.23 -45.62
C GLY A 20 18.13 37.78 -45.31
N ALA A 21 18.33 37.40 -44.03
CA ALA A 21 18.30 35.98 -43.65
C ALA A 21 16.85 35.46 -43.70
N GLN A 22 16.42 34.92 -44.85
CA GLN A 22 15.15 34.19 -44.94
C GLN A 22 15.23 32.90 -44.11
N ASN A 23 14.20 32.64 -43.30
CA ASN A 23 14.06 31.37 -42.57
C ASN A 23 13.90 30.22 -43.60
N PRO A 24 14.75 29.18 -43.58
CA PRO A 24 14.60 28.05 -44.50
C PRO A 24 13.32 27.23 -44.28
N ILE A 25 12.68 27.35 -43.12
CA ILE A 25 11.33 26.82 -42.85
C ILE A 25 10.32 27.93 -43.16
N SER A 26 9.71 27.86 -44.33
CA SER A 26 8.75 28.84 -44.86
C SER A 26 7.27 28.49 -44.62
N TRP A 27 6.98 27.39 -43.93
CA TRP A 27 5.63 26.87 -43.69
C TRP A 27 5.38 26.61 -42.19
N GLU A 28 4.12 26.43 -41.81
CA GLU A 28 3.73 26.02 -40.45
C GLU A 28 4.07 24.53 -40.24
N VAL A 29 5.08 24.22 -39.41
CA VAL A 29 5.51 22.83 -39.17
C VAL A 29 4.36 21.97 -38.60
N GLN A 30 3.97 20.92 -39.33
CA GLN A 30 2.98 19.94 -38.90
C GLN A 30 3.36 19.34 -37.53
N ARG A 31 2.44 19.33 -36.58
CA ARG A 31 2.66 18.76 -35.24
C ARG A 31 2.72 17.22 -35.27
N PHE A 32 3.42 16.63 -34.30
CA PHE A 32 3.52 15.17 -34.12
C PHE A 32 2.33 14.55 -33.37
N ASP A 33 1.54 15.37 -32.68
CA ASP A 33 0.38 14.94 -31.87
C ASP A 33 -0.96 15.00 -32.62
N GLY A 34 -0.94 15.44 -33.88
CA GLY A 34 -2.12 15.63 -34.74
C GLY A 34 -3.00 16.84 -34.37
N TRP A 35 -2.69 17.58 -33.30
CA TRP A 35 -3.50 18.72 -32.88
C TRP A 35 -3.44 19.88 -33.88
N TYR A 36 -4.48 20.70 -33.91
CA TYR A 36 -4.59 21.90 -34.75
C TYR A 36 -4.43 21.64 -36.26
N ASN A 37 -4.63 20.39 -36.71
CA ASN A 37 -4.73 20.08 -38.13
C ASN A 37 -5.98 20.75 -38.72
N ASN A 38 -7.15 20.48 -38.14
CA ASN A 38 -8.36 21.27 -38.40
C ASN A 38 -8.32 22.62 -37.67
N LEU A 39 -8.88 23.66 -38.29
CA LEU A 39 -8.89 25.05 -37.78
C LEU A 39 -9.93 25.30 -36.67
N MET A 40 -11.00 24.50 -36.61
CA MET A 40 -12.07 24.62 -35.60
C MET A 40 -12.04 23.43 -34.64
N GLU A 41 -11.97 22.22 -35.18
CA GLU A 41 -12.02 20.97 -34.42
C GLU A 41 -10.61 20.46 -34.11
N HIS A 42 -9.89 21.19 -33.25
CA HIS A 42 -8.47 20.95 -32.95
C HIS A 42 -8.11 19.52 -32.48
N ARG A 43 -9.11 18.73 -32.04
CA ARG A 43 -8.97 17.31 -31.61
C ARG A 43 -9.07 16.29 -32.76
N TRP A 44 -9.58 16.64 -33.95
CA TRP A 44 -9.73 15.70 -35.06
C TRP A 44 -8.37 15.14 -35.51
N GLY A 45 -8.28 13.81 -35.66
CA GLY A 45 -7.03 13.11 -35.99
C GLY A 45 -5.93 13.17 -34.91
N SER A 46 -6.17 13.84 -33.76
CA SER A 46 -5.17 13.97 -32.71
C SER A 46 -5.00 12.71 -31.88
N LYS A 47 -3.81 12.49 -31.31
CA LYS A 47 -3.57 11.36 -30.40
C LYS A 47 -4.46 11.47 -29.16
N GLY A 48 -5.21 10.41 -28.87
CA GLY A 48 -6.12 10.37 -27.74
C GLY A 48 -7.55 10.82 -28.07
N SER A 49 -7.83 11.16 -29.33
CA SER A 49 -9.20 11.38 -29.81
C SER A 49 -10.01 10.07 -29.88
N ARG A 50 -11.34 10.19 -29.80
CA ARG A 50 -12.26 9.05 -29.99
C ARG A 50 -12.36 8.66 -31.46
N LEU A 51 -12.64 7.39 -31.73
CA LEU A 51 -12.97 6.90 -33.06
C LEU A 51 -14.37 7.39 -33.49
N GLN A 52 -14.52 7.77 -34.76
CA GLN A 52 -15.78 8.27 -35.32
C GLN A 52 -16.60 7.12 -35.92
N ARG A 53 -17.77 6.82 -35.36
CA ARG A 53 -18.61 5.70 -35.81
C ARG A 53 -19.33 5.99 -37.13
N LEU A 54 -19.44 4.97 -37.97
CA LEU A 54 -20.36 4.96 -39.10
C LEU A 54 -21.77 4.57 -38.64
N VAL A 55 -21.89 3.62 -37.70
CA VAL A 55 -23.16 3.14 -37.14
C VAL A 55 -23.18 3.31 -35.61
N PRO A 56 -24.30 3.74 -34.98
CA PRO A 56 -24.41 3.79 -33.52
C PRO A 56 -24.00 2.49 -32.82
N ALA A 57 -23.30 2.63 -31.70
CA ALA A 57 -22.68 1.52 -30.97
C ALA A 57 -23.69 0.41 -30.62
N SER A 58 -23.35 -0.84 -30.96
CA SER A 58 -24.17 -2.01 -30.69
C SER A 58 -23.68 -2.74 -29.44
N TYR A 59 -24.09 -2.24 -28.27
CA TYR A 59 -23.88 -2.86 -26.96
C TYR A 59 -25.17 -3.50 -26.41
N ALA A 60 -25.03 -4.54 -25.59
CA ALA A 60 -26.15 -5.32 -25.04
C ALA A 60 -26.99 -4.53 -24.01
N ASP A 61 -26.37 -3.59 -23.30
CA ASP A 61 -27.01 -2.61 -22.40
C ASP A 61 -27.29 -1.26 -23.09
N GLY A 62 -26.94 -1.12 -24.38
CA GLY A 62 -26.93 0.16 -25.10
C GLY A 62 -25.87 1.16 -24.62
N GLY A 63 -25.02 0.80 -23.65
CA GLY A 63 -24.06 1.69 -22.99
C GLY A 63 -22.62 1.29 -23.24
N TYR A 64 -22.18 0.15 -22.71
CA TYR A 64 -20.78 -0.29 -22.82
C TYR A 64 -20.55 -1.81 -22.73
N GLN A 65 -21.58 -2.62 -22.47
CA GLN A 65 -21.46 -4.06 -22.27
C GLN A 65 -21.48 -4.80 -23.62
N PRO A 66 -20.41 -5.52 -24.00
CA PRO A 66 -20.38 -6.33 -25.21
C PRO A 66 -21.49 -7.38 -25.24
N PHE A 67 -22.01 -7.68 -26.42
CA PHE A 67 -22.80 -8.88 -26.62
C PHE A 67 -21.95 -10.13 -26.31
N ARG A 68 -22.58 -11.13 -25.69
CA ARG A 68 -21.97 -12.38 -25.23
C ARG A 68 -22.86 -13.56 -25.59
N GLU A 69 -22.29 -14.76 -25.49
CA GLU A 69 -23.04 -16.02 -25.53
C GLU A 69 -24.19 -15.98 -24.49
N PRO A 70 -25.39 -16.50 -24.81
CA PRO A 70 -25.77 -17.21 -26.04
C PRO A 70 -26.33 -16.30 -27.16
N HIS A 71 -26.26 -14.97 -27.05
CA HIS A 71 -26.88 -14.06 -28.05
C HIS A 71 -26.13 -14.05 -29.38
N LEU A 72 -24.80 -14.14 -29.31
CA LEU A 72 -23.85 -14.34 -30.41
C LEU A 72 -23.07 -15.64 -30.15
N PRO A 73 -22.56 -16.33 -31.20
CA PRO A 73 -21.84 -17.60 -31.05
C PRO A 73 -20.50 -17.42 -30.31
N ASN A 74 -19.95 -18.52 -29.78
CA ASN A 74 -18.62 -18.52 -29.18
C ASN A 74 -17.54 -18.06 -30.21
N PRO A 75 -16.66 -17.09 -29.88
CA PRO A 75 -15.68 -16.56 -30.83
C PRO A 75 -14.74 -17.62 -31.41
N ARG A 76 -14.32 -18.59 -30.59
CA ARG A 76 -13.39 -19.65 -31.00
C ARG A 76 -14.09 -20.73 -31.82
N ALA A 77 -15.36 -21.06 -31.52
CA ALA A 77 -16.17 -21.93 -32.36
C ALA A 77 -16.40 -21.30 -33.74
N LEU A 78 -16.69 -19.99 -33.80
CA LEU A 78 -16.82 -19.24 -35.04
C LEU A 78 -15.53 -19.25 -35.86
N SER A 79 -14.38 -18.98 -35.25
CA SER A 79 -13.07 -19.08 -35.93
C SER A 79 -12.75 -20.52 -36.38
N ASN A 80 -13.03 -21.54 -35.57
CA ASN A 80 -12.82 -22.93 -35.99
C ASN A 80 -13.74 -23.39 -37.15
N THR A 81 -14.84 -22.67 -37.40
CA THR A 81 -15.87 -23.03 -38.41
C THR A 81 -15.76 -22.21 -39.68
N ALA A 82 -15.56 -20.89 -39.55
CA ALA A 82 -15.54 -19.93 -40.65
C ALA A 82 -14.13 -19.45 -41.00
N MET A 83 -13.08 -19.98 -40.36
CA MET A 83 -11.71 -19.49 -40.51
C MET A 83 -10.69 -20.65 -40.44
N ARG A 84 -10.90 -21.73 -41.20
CA ARG A 84 -10.01 -22.89 -41.26
C ARG A 84 -9.86 -23.45 -42.69
N ASP A 85 -8.75 -23.10 -43.34
CA ASP A 85 -8.38 -23.56 -44.70
C ASP A 85 -6.86 -23.92 -44.75
N PRO A 86 -6.41 -24.94 -45.51
CA PRO A 86 -4.98 -25.19 -45.81
C PRO A 86 -4.19 -23.97 -46.32
N THR A 87 -3.04 -23.71 -45.66
CA THR A 87 -1.99 -22.76 -46.09
C THR A 87 -1.29 -23.18 -47.37
N GLY A 88 -0.76 -22.22 -48.12
CA GLY A 88 -0.03 -22.42 -49.36
C GLY A 88 -0.86 -22.10 -50.60
N GLN A 89 -1.93 -21.31 -50.46
CA GLN A 89 -2.76 -20.84 -51.55
C GLN A 89 -2.26 -19.47 -51.99
N ALA A 90 -1.96 -19.29 -53.27
CA ALA A 90 -1.54 -17.98 -53.76
C ALA A 90 -2.71 -16.99 -53.80
N SER A 91 -2.43 -15.73 -53.47
CA SER A 91 -3.36 -14.62 -53.69
C SER A 91 -3.84 -14.60 -55.15
N LEU A 92 -5.15 -14.45 -55.38
CA LEU A 92 -5.77 -14.53 -56.71
C LEU A 92 -5.43 -13.32 -57.61
N ARG A 93 -4.77 -12.29 -57.06
CA ARG A 93 -4.26 -11.11 -57.78
C ARG A 93 -2.72 -11.04 -57.85
N ASN A 94 -2.00 -12.07 -57.42
CA ASN A 94 -0.54 -12.05 -57.19
C ASN A 94 -0.04 -10.84 -56.35
N ARG A 95 -0.79 -10.44 -55.32
CA ARG A 95 -0.35 -9.44 -54.34
C ARG A 95 0.90 -9.93 -53.59
N THR A 96 1.83 -9.04 -53.30
CA THR A 96 3.09 -9.39 -52.65
C THR A 96 3.00 -9.36 -51.13
N VAL A 97 3.84 -10.15 -50.48
CA VAL A 97 4.02 -10.14 -49.02
C VAL A 97 4.49 -8.76 -48.54
N LEU A 98 5.25 -8.01 -49.35
CA LEU A 98 5.62 -6.64 -49.05
C LEU A 98 4.39 -5.74 -48.88
N GLY A 99 3.40 -5.81 -49.79
CA GLY A 99 2.16 -5.05 -49.67
C GLY A 99 1.31 -5.45 -48.46
N VAL A 100 1.31 -6.74 -48.13
CA VAL A 100 0.62 -7.29 -46.95
C VAL A 100 1.21 -6.76 -45.63
N PHE A 101 2.53 -6.60 -45.55
CA PHE A 101 3.18 -5.99 -44.38
C PHE A 101 3.22 -4.45 -44.42
N PHE A 102 3.22 -3.83 -45.61
CA PHE A 102 3.14 -2.37 -45.76
C PHE A 102 1.88 -1.81 -45.08
N ARG A 103 0.76 -2.53 -45.17
CA ARG A 103 -0.46 -2.19 -44.41
C ARG A 103 -0.20 -2.01 -42.93
N TYR A 104 0.63 -2.85 -42.30
CA TYR A 104 0.74 -2.88 -40.85
C TYR A 104 1.51 -1.65 -40.38
N HIS A 105 2.41 -1.14 -41.22
CA HIS A 105 3.02 0.17 -41.04
C HIS A 105 1.96 1.27 -41.15
N VAL A 106 1.13 1.25 -42.22
CA VAL A 106 0.04 2.23 -42.45
C VAL A 106 -0.96 2.24 -41.29
N LEU A 107 -1.46 1.07 -40.86
CA LEU A 107 -2.38 0.98 -39.74
C LEU A 107 -1.74 1.40 -38.42
N SER A 108 -0.46 1.08 -38.17
CA SER A 108 0.25 1.54 -36.96
C SER A 108 0.48 3.04 -36.90
N ASP A 109 0.44 3.72 -38.04
CA ASP A 109 0.51 5.18 -38.17
C ASP A 109 -0.88 5.84 -38.10
N LEU A 110 -1.93 5.18 -38.59
CA LEU A 110 -3.31 5.69 -38.52
C LEU A 110 -3.97 5.47 -37.14
N VAL A 111 -3.82 4.31 -36.51
CA VAL A 111 -4.59 3.92 -35.33
C VAL A 111 -3.90 2.86 -34.46
N SER A 112 -3.90 3.08 -33.14
CA SER A 112 -3.70 1.99 -32.18
C SER A 112 -4.79 1.98 -31.11
N VAL A 113 -5.37 0.80 -30.86
CA VAL A 113 -6.33 0.54 -29.78
C VAL A 113 -5.97 -0.67 -28.92
N GLU A 114 -4.94 -1.43 -29.28
CA GLU A 114 -4.56 -2.70 -28.62
C GLU A 114 -3.88 -2.48 -27.25
N LYS A 115 -3.86 -1.23 -26.76
CA LYS A 115 -3.51 -0.91 -25.36
C LYS A 115 -4.75 -1.08 -24.49
N PRO A 116 -4.68 -1.83 -23.38
CA PRO A 116 -5.83 -2.01 -22.51
C PRO A 116 -6.25 -0.73 -21.80
N GLY A 117 -7.55 -0.66 -21.48
CA GLY A 117 -8.18 0.41 -20.71
C GLY A 117 -7.96 0.33 -19.19
N CYS A 118 -8.42 1.36 -18.50
CA CYS A 118 -8.38 1.49 -17.04
C CYS A 118 -9.76 2.00 -16.54
N PRO A 119 -10.44 1.31 -15.60
CA PRO A 119 -10.04 0.07 -14.92
C PRO A 119 -9.88 -1.13 -15.86
N ALA A 120 -9.21 -2.17 -15.36
CA ALA A 120 -8.96 -3.39 -16.12
C ALA A 120 -10.24 -4.23 -16.27
N GLU A 121 -10.89 -4.13 -17.43
CA GLU A 121 -12.03 -4.97 -17.80
C GLU A 121 -11.62 -6.14 -18.70
N PHE A 122 -12.26 -7.29 -18.51
CA PHE A 122 -12.00 -8.52 -19.26
C PHE A 122 -13.24 -9.00 -20.02
N LEU A 123 -13.05 -9.32 -21.29
CA LEU A 123 -14.04 -9.96 -22.18
C LEU A 123 -13.45 -11.31 -22.63
N ASN A 124 -13.32 -12.23 -21.67
CA ASN A 124 -12.65 -13.51 -21.86
C ASN A 124 -13.31 -14.39 -22.92
N ILE A 125 -12.50 -15.13 -23.67
CA ILE A 125 -12.94 -16.09 -24.68
C ILE A 125 -12.87 -17.49 -24.07
N HIS A 126 -14.04 -18.10 -23.86
CA HIS A 126 -14.14 -19.50 -23.48
C HIS A 126 -13.74 -20.39 -24.67
N ILE A 127 -12.94 -21.43 -24.42
CA ILE A 127 -12.49 -22.36 -25.46
C ILE A 127 -13.43 -23.57 -25.50
N PRO A 128 -13.94 -23.97 -26.69
CA PRO A 128 -14.70 -25.20 -26.84
C PRO A 128 -13.89 -26.43 -26.38
N PRO A 129 -14.47 -27.34 -25.58
CA PRO A 129 -13.77 -28.52 -25.08
C PRO A 129 -13.13 -29.34 -26.22
N GLY A 130 -11.87 -29.72 -26.05
CA GLY A 130 -11.11 -30.47 -27.05
C GLY A 130 -10.55 -29.65 -28.22
N ASP A 131 -10.42 -28.32 -28.08
CA ASP A 131 -9.77 -27.50 -29.10
C ASP A 131 -8.31 -27.95 -29.38
N PRO A 132 -7.94 -28.27 -30.64
CA PRO A 132 -6.66 -28.89 -30.95
C PRO A 132 -5.42 -27.99 -30.75
N VAL A 133 -5.62 -26.71 -30.46
CA VAL A 133 -4.55 -25.75 -30.13
C VAL A 133 -4.51 -25.46 -28.64
N PHE A 134 -5.67 -25.23 -28.01
CA PHE A 134 -5.75 -24.67 -26.66
C PHE A 134 -6.24 -25.64 -25.57
N ASP A 135 -7.07 -26.64 -25.89
CA ASP A 135 -7.58 -27.63 -24.93
C ASP A 135 -7.32 -29.07 -25.42
N ARG A 136 -6.03 -29.41 -25.55
CA ARG A 136 -5.59 -30.73 -26.04
C ARG A 136 -5.91 -31.86 -25.07
N ASP A 137 -5.95 -31.56 -23.78
CA ASP A 137 -6.16 -32.51 -22.70
C ASP A 137 -7.66 -32.71 -22.36
N GLN A 138 -8.56 -32.06 -23.13
CA GLN A 138 -10.03 -32.12 -22.97
C GLN A 138 -10.53 -31.72 -21.57
N SER A 139 -9.86 -30.73 -20.98
CA SER A 139 -10.18 -30.16 -19.67
C SER A 139 -11.51 -29.40 -19.64
N GLY A 140 -11.89 -28.76 -20.76
CA GLY A 140 -13.13 -28.00 -20.90
C GLY A 140 -13.24 -26.71 -20.07
N ASP A 141 -12.22 -26.34 -19.29
CA ASP A 141 -12.18 -25.12 -18.48
C ASP A 141 -11.20 -24.05 -19.00
N VAL A 142 -10.57 -24.29 -20.16
CA VAL A 142 -9.63 -23.36 -20.79
C VAL A 142 -10.31 -22.05 -21.19
N VAL A 143 -9.76 -20.94 -20.73
CA VAL A 143 -10.22 -19.58 -21.02
C VAL A 143 -9.06 -18.71 -21.46
N LEU A 144 -9.14 -18.14 -22.67
CA LEU A 144 -8.20 -17.11 -23.10
C LEU A 144 -8.60 -15.76 -22.50
N SER A 145 -7.67 -15.19 -21.73
CA SER A 145 -7.85 -13.87 -21.11
C SER A 145 -7.68 -12.77 -22.16
N PHE A 146 -8.76 -12.04 -22.45
CA PHE A 146 -8.76 -10.89 -23.35
C PHE A 146 -9.20 -9.65 -22.56
N GLN A 147 -8.38 -8.60 -22.61
CA GLN A 147 -8.58 -7.36 -21.85
C GLN A 147 -9.04 -6.25 -22.78
N ARG A 148 -10.06 -5.49 -22.37
CA ARG A 148 -10.70 -4.46 -23.20
C ARG A 148 -9.77 -3.28 -23.51
N SER A 149 -9.93 -2.71 -24.70
CA SER A 149 -9.19 -1.54 -25.19
C SER A 149 -9.46 -0.26 -24.38
N ARG A 150 -8.72 0.81 -24.67
CA ARG A 150 -8.98 2.16 -24.12
C ARG A 150 -10.21 2.82 -24.74
N TRP A 151 -10.95 3.56 -23.93
CA TRP A 151 -12.13 4.33 -24.33
C TRP A 151 -12.04 5.80 -23.90
N ASP A 152 -12.90 6.64 -24.48
CA ASP A 152 -13.01 8.05 -24.14
C ASP A 152 -13.69 8.20 -22.76
N PRO A 153 -13.03 8.80 -21.74
CA PRO A 153 -13.61 8.98 -20.42
C PRO A 153 -14.92 9.79 -20.38
N GLU A 154 -15.18 10.61 -21.41
CA GLU A 154 -16.42 11.38 -21.55
C GLU A 154 -17.61 10.48 -22.01
N THR A 155 -17.36 9.21 -22.37
CA THR A 155 -18.32 8.27 -22.99
C THR A 155 -18.59 7.00 -22.17
N GLY A 156 -19.59 6.21 -22.58
CA GLY A 156 -19.87 4.89 -22.00
C GLY A 156 -20.57 4.91 -20.64
N GLN A 157 -21.14 6.06 -20.26
CA GLN A 157 -21.83 6.26 -18.97
C GLN A 157 -23.36 6.33 -19.10
N SER A 158 -23.90 6.43 -20.33
CA SER A 158 -25.35 6.48 -20.58
C SER A 158 -25.70 5.98 -21.99
N PRO A 159 -26.94 5.51 -22.25
CA PRO A 159 -27.34 5.04 -23.59
C PRO A 159 -27.33 6.14 -24.67
N SER A 160 -27.38 7.42 -24.28
CA SER A 160 -27.28 8.56 -25.20
C SER A 160 -25.84 8.93 -25.57
N ASN A 161 -24.85 8.41 -24.84
CA ASN A 161 -23.43 8.51 -25.16
C ASN A 161 -22.72 7.19 -24.85
N PRO A 162 -22.92 6.13 -25.68
CA PRO A 162 -22.31 4.82 -25.50
C PRO A 162 -20.78 4.89 -25.53
N ARG A 163 -20.09 3.79 -25.18
CA ARG A 163 -18.63 3.76 -25.13
C ARG A 163 -18.02 3.91 -26.53
N ASP A 164 -17.16 4.90 -26.71
CA ASP A 164 -16.30 5.03 -27.89
C ASP A 164 -14.85 4.73 -27.54
N LEU A 165 -14.16 4.01 -28.41
CA LEU A 165 -12.74 3.72 -28.24
C LEU A 165 -11.91 4.96 -28.54
N VAL A 166 -10.78 5.10 -27.84
CA VAL A 166 -9.77 6.14 -28.10
C VAL A 166 -8.67 5.56 -28.98
N GLY A 167 -8.28 6.32 -30.01
CA GLY A 167 -7.27 5.94 -30.99
C GLY A 167 -6.35 7.08 -31.41
N GLY A 168 -6.01 7.07 -32.70
CA GLY A 168 -4.92 7.85 -33.30
C GLY A 168 -3.59 7.09 -33.29
N ALA A 169 -2.60 7.67 -33.98
CA ALA A 169 -1.23 7.17 -34.04
C ALA A 169 -0.63 7.02 -32.63
N ASP A 170 0.19 5.99 -32.41
CA ASP A 170 0.85 5.85 -31.10
C ASP A 170 2.12 6.72 -30.95
N GLN A 171 2.36 7.64 -31.89
CA GLN A 171 3.40 8.67 -31.79
C GLN A 171 3.25 9.49 -30.50
N ARG A 172 4.28 9.56 -29.66
CA ARG A 172 4.24 10.35 -28.41
C ARG A 172 4.64 11.79 -28.73
N GLY A 173 3.85 12.78 -28.31
CA GLY A 173 4.15 14.20 -28.55
C GLY A 173 5.52 14.63 -28.00
N ASP A 174 5.90 14.09 -26.84
CA ASP A 174 7.22 14.25 -26.21
C ASP A 174 8.31 13.33 -26.79
N GLY A 175 7.95 12.40 -27.69
CA GLY A 175 8.81 11.32 -28.19
C GLY A 175 9.44 11.54 -29.56
N SER A 176 9.02 12.57 -30.32
CA SER A 176 9.67 12.97 -31.58
C SER A 176 11.18 13.21 -31.40
N ASP A 177 11.51 13.82 -30.27
CA ASP A 177 12.84 14.31 -29.93
C ASP A 177 13.73 13.17 -29.43
N GLU A 178 13.17 12.18 -28.74
CA GLU A 178 13.90 10.98 -28.31
C GLU A 178 14.37 10.11 -29.50
N LEU A 179 13.70 10.24 -30.65
CA LEU A 179 14.04 9.57 -31.90
C LEU A 179 15.06 10.34 -32.76
N ARG A 180 15.48 11.55 -32.38
CA ARG A 180 16.42 12.38 -33.14
C ARG A 180 17.87 12.25 -32.68
N SER A 181 18.81 12.37 -33.62
CA SER A 181 20.23 12.52 -33.29
C SER A 181 20.58 13.92 -32.79
N PHE A 182 19.77 14.92 -33.18
CA PHE A 182 20.09 16.35 -33.13
C PHE A 182 21.42 16.71 -33.84
N SER A 183 21.75 15.95 -34.88
CA SER A 183 22.90 16.17 -35.76
C SER A 183 22.57 15.82 -37.21
N GLY A 184 22.69 16.82 -38.10
CA GLY A 184 22.58 16.67 -39.55
C GLY A 184 21.18 16.32 -40.06
N GLY A 185 20.12 16.66 -39.32
CA GLY A 185 18.71 16.43 -39.65
C GLY A 185 18.23 14.99 -39.47
N GLN A 186 19.01 14.15 -38.80
CA GLN A 186 18.84 12.69 -38.83
C GLN A 186 18.12 12.13 -37.60
N LEU A 187 17.47 10.97 -37.81
CA LEU A 187 16.96 10.11 -36.75
C LEU A 187 18.13 9.37 -36.10
N ALA A 188 18.00 9.12 -34.79
CA ALA A 188 19.04 8.58 -33.94
C ALA A 188 19.41 7.14 -34.28
N SER A 189 20.58 6.93 -34.89
CA SER A 189 21.14 5.59 -35.14
C SER A 189 21.76 4.95 -33.88
N GLY A 190 21.88 3.62 -33.93
CA GLY A 190 22.73 2.84 -33.04
C GLY A 190 24.21 2.87 -33.45
N PRO A 191 24.99 1.85 -33.04
CA PRO A 191 26.40 1.69 -33.48
C PRO A 191 26.54 1.45 -34.99
N ASP A 192 25.53 0.83 -35.61
CA ASP A 192 25.36 0.78 -37.06
C ASP A 192 24.41 1.92 -37.47
N ALA A 193 24.80 2.70 -38.48
CA ALA A 193 24.04 3.82 -39.02
C ALA A 193 22.74 3.38 -39.75
N ALA A 194 22.65 2.11 -40.17
CA ALA A 194 21.47 1.55 -40.83
C ALA A 194 20.29 1.27 -39.87
N PHE A 195 20.54 1.21 -38.56
CA PHE A 195 19.54 0.90 -37.54
C PHE A 195 19.37 2.06 -36.55
N PRO A 196 18.15 2.32 -36.04
CA PRO A 196 17.92 3.28 -34.97
C PRO A 196 18.52 2.77 -33.64
N ARG A 197 18.57 3.63 -32.62
CA ARG A 197 18.97 3.23 -31.26
C ARG A 197 18.07 2.11 -30.69
N ASP A 198 18.69 1.19 -29.95
CA ASP A 198 18.00 0.25 -29.06
C ASP A 198 17.09 1.00 -28.07
N ALA A 199 15.93 0.42 -27.78
CA ALA A 199 15.06 0.87 -26.70
C ALA A 199 15.75 0.68 -25.34
N GLN A 200 15.94 1.77 -24.61
CA GLN A 200 16.57 1.77 -23.28
C GLN A 200 15.55 1.85 -22.13
N ASP A 201 14.45 2.57 -22.35
CA ASP A 201 13.39 2.80 -21.36
C ASP A 201 12.14 1.95 -21.71
N PRO A 202 11.55 1.19 -20.75
CA PRO A 202 10.30 0.47 -20.97
C PRO A 202 9.07 1.34 -21.30
N LEU A 203 9.15 2.67 -21.15
CA LEU A 203 8.12 3.64 -21.52
C LEU A 203 8.15 4.06 -23.01
N ARG A 204 9.12 3.58 -23.80
CA ARG A 204 9.31 3.97 -25.22
C ARG A 204 8.75 2.99 -26.25
N MET A 205 8.94 1.69 -26.05
CA MET A 205 8.56 0.64 -27.00
C MET A 205 7.85 -0.52 -26.29
N TRP A 206 6.89 -1.17 -26.96
CA TRP A 206 6.10 -2.25 -26.37
C TRP A 206 6.94 -3.51 -26.19
N THR A 207 7.37 -3.80 -24.96
CA THR A 207 8.33 -4.88 -24.65
C THR A 207 7.70 -6.28 -24.52
N ALA A 208 6.61 -6.58 -25.22
CA ALA A 208 5.93 -7.88 -25.16
C ALA A 208 6.91 -9.07 -25.30
N PRO A 209 6.86 -10.09 -24.43
CA PRO A 209 7.85 -11.17 -24.41
C PRO A 209 7.74 -12.09 -25.63
N ASP A 210 8.91 -12.40 -26.22
CA ASP A 210 9.09 -13.29 -27.40
C ASP A 210 8.34 -14.62 -27.17
N PRO A 211 7.32 -14.98 -27.97
CA PRO A 211 6.51 -16.17 -27.73
C PRO A 211 7.29 -17.49 -27.87
N ALA A 212 8.35 -17.52 -28.70
CA ALA A 212 9.09 -18.73 -29.02
C ALA A 212 10.27 -19.02 -28.08
N THR A 213 10.80 -18.02 -27.38
CA THR A 213 11.94 -18.15 -26.45
C THR A 213 11.69 -17.60 -25.05
N GLY A 214 10.58 -16.90 -24.82
CA GLY A 214 10.27 -16.27 -23.54
C GLY A 214 11.16 -15.07 -23.18
N ARG A 215 12.09 -14.66 -24.06
CA ARG A 215 12.99 -13.50 -23.85
C ARG A 215 12.18 -12.22 -23.59
N ARG A 216 12.64 -11.40 -22.63
CA ARG A 216 11.93 -10.22 -22.12
C ARG A 216 12.83 -8.97 -22.10
N GLY A 217 12.20 -7.81 -21.92
CA GLY A 217 12.88 -6.51 -21.87
C GLY A 217 13.08 -5.87 -23.25
N PRO A 218 13.74 -4.69 -23.29
CA PRO A 218 13.82 -3.86 -24.49
C PRO A 218 15.11 -4.04 -25.31
N ARG A 219 16.16 -4.68 -24.77
CA ARG A 219 17.40 -4.98 -25.51
C ARG A 219 17.10 -5.79 -26.78
N GLY A 220 17.59 -5.34 -27.93
CA GLY A 220 17.26 -5.95 -29.23
C GLY A 220 15.88 -5.59 -29.77
N LEU A 221 15.24 -4.53 -29.24
CA LEU A 221 14.08 -3.88 -29.86
C LEU A 221 14.49 -2.46 -30.27
N TYR A 222 14.23 -2.11 -31.52
CA TYR A 222 14.58 -0.81 -32.10
C TYR A 222 13.57 0.28 -31.70
N ALA A 223 14.02 1.53 -31.57
CA ALA A 223 13.13 2.66 -31.37
C ALA A 223 12.49 3.12 -32.69
N PHE A 224 11.16 3.25 -32.73
CA PHE A 224 10.38 3.73 -33.87
C PHE A 224 9.26 4.68 -33.40
N GLY A 225 8.64 5.43 -34.32
CA GLY A 225 7.49 6.29 -34.02
C GLY A 225 6.22 5.51 -33.60
N ALA A 226 6.05 4.29 -34.12
CA ALA A 226 4.99 3.38 -33.71
C ALA A 226 5.50 2.43 -32.60
N GLU A 227 4.93 2.52 -31.40
CA GLU A 227 5.36 1.77 -30.20
C GLU A 227 5.44 0.23 -30.40
N ARG A 228 4.65 -0.31 -31.34
CA ARG A 228 4.62 -1.73 -31.71
C ARG A 228 5.42 -2.10 -32.96
N GLY A 229 6.28 -1.23 -33.51
CA GLY A 229 7.06 -1.49 -34.73
C GLY A 229 7.97 -2.73 -34.71
N ASN A 230 8.24 -3.32 -33.53
CA ASN A 230 8.98 -4.58 -33.37
C ASN A 230 8.09 -5.84 -33.26
N ARG A 231 6.79 -5.77 -33.62
CA ARG A 231 5.85 -6.89 -33.46
C ARG A 231 6.30 -8.13 -34.24
N GLU A 232 6.83 -7.96 -35.45
CA GLU A 232 7.51 -9.00 -36.23
C GLU A 232 8.60 -8.36 -37.12
N PRO A 233 9.65 -9.09 -37.54
CA PRO A 233 10.76 -8.53 -38.31
C PRO A 233 10.35 -7.93 -39.67
N PHE A 234 9.19 -8.30 -40.20
CA PHE A 234 8.66 -7.81 -41.48
C PHE A 234 8.15 -6.36 -41.38
N LEU A 235 7.41 -6.05 -40.30
CA LEU A 235 7.03 -4.69 -39.94
C LEU A 235 8.26 -3.86 -39.50
N GLN A 236 9.16 -4.48 -38.74
CA GLN A 236 10.43 -3.88 -38.35
C GLN A 236 11.28 -3.47 -39.56
N ALA A 237 11.38 -4.32 -40.59
CA ALA A 237 12.10 -4.02 -41.83
C ALA A 237 11.52 -2.82 -42.60
N LEU A 238 10.20 -2.62 -42.55
CA LEU A 238 9.54 -1.42 -43.10
C LEU A 238 9.85 -0.17 -42.26
N GLY A 239 9.86 -0.28 -40.92
CA GLY A 239 10.33 0.80 -40.04
C GLY A 239 11.79 1.19 -40.32
N LEU A 240 12.65 0.21 -40.59
CA LEU A 240 14.06 0.40 -40.97
C LEU A 240 14.21 0.97 -42.40
N LEU A 241 13.30 0.66 -43.32
CA LEU A 241 13.24 1.27 -44.65
C LEU A 241 12.95 2.78 -44.52
N TRP A 242 11.91 3.16 -43.78
CA TRP A 242 11.52 4.56 -43.59
C TRP A 242 12.53 5.36 -42.75
N PHE A 243 13.11 4.77 -41.70
CA PHE A 243 14.22 5.35 -40.94
C PHE A 243 15.42 5.70 -41.84
N ARG A 244 15.87 4.74 -42.66
CA ARG A 244 16.98 4.97 -43.61
C ARG A 244 16.62 5.96 -44.71
N TYR A 245 15.37 5.96 -45.20
CA TYR A 245 14.89 6.91 -46.21
C TYR A 245 14.88 8.36 -45.68
N HIS A 246 14.47 8.59 -44.43
CA HIS A 246 14.59 9.90 -43.78
C HIS A 246 16.05 10.34 -43.67
N ASN A 247 16.94 9.47 -43.16
CA ASN A 247 18.35 9.83 -43.00
C ASN A 247 19.03 10.10 -44.36
N LEU A 248 18.67 9.35 -45.41
CA LEU A 248 19.09 9.60 -46.78
C LEU A 248 18.60 10.96 -47.31
N TRP A 249 17.35 11.35 -47.04
CA TRP A 249 16.84 12.67 -47.42
C TRP A 249 17.52 13.81 -46.66
N ALA A 250 17.72 13.68 -45.36
CA ALA A 250 18.48 14.66 -44.57
C ALA A 250 19.92 14.83 -45.12
N GLN A 251 20.60 13.72 -45.47
CA GLN A 251 21.91 13.74 -46.12
C GLN A 251 21.89 14.28 -47.56
N ARG A 252 20.79 14.17 -48.30
CA ARG A 252 20.62 14.82 -49.63
C ARG A 252 20.46 16.33 -49.48
N LEU A 253 19.59 16.77 -48.57
CA LEU A 253 19.34 18.17 -48.27
C LEU A 253 20.60 18.87 -47.71
N ALA A 254 21.36 18.22 -46.85
CA ALA A 254 22.63 18.76 -46.32
C ALA A 254 23.70 18.97 -47.41
N ARG A 255 23.66 18.19 -48.50
CA ARG A 255 24.52 18.38 -49.67
C ARG A 255 24.03 19.49 -50.60
N GLN A 256 22.71 19.72 -50.66
CA GLN A 256 22.09 20.79 -51.46
C GLN A 256 22.14 22.15 -50.75
N HIS A 257 22.06 22.16 -49.43
CA HIS A 257 22.00 23.35 -48.59
C HIS A 257 22.98 23.26 -47.39
N PRO A 258 24.31 23.38 -47.61
CA PRO A 258 25.31 23.21 -46.55
C PRO A 258 25.31 24.25 -45.42
N LEU A 259 24.39 25.22 -45.46
CA LEU A 259 24.22 26.28 -44.46
C LEU A 259 23.00 26.07 -43.55
N TRP A 260 22.21 25.00 -43.76
CA TRP A 260 21.05 24.68 -42.91
C TRP A 260 21.49 23.96 -41.63
N GLY A 261 20.81 24.28 -40.51
CA GLY A 261 20.98 23.59 -39.24
C GLY A 261 20.25 22.24 -39.18
N ASP A 262 20.32 21.60 -38.00
CA ASP A 262 19.67 20.31 -37.76
C ASP A 262 18.15 20.38 -37.92
N GLU A 263 17.51 21.44 -37.42
CA GLU A 263 16.05 21.57 -37.42
C GLU A 263 15.51 21.75 -38.85
N GLU A 264 16.15 22.60 -39.65
CA GLU A 264 15.73 22.84 -41.03
C GLU A 264 15.93 21.57 -41.88
N LEU A 265 17.08 20.89 -41.73
CA LEU A 265 17.32 19.60 -42.38
C LEU A 265 16.32 18.53 -41.94
N PHE A 266 16.03 18.43 -40.64
CA PHE A 266 15.08 17.47 -40.10
C PHE A 266 13.66 17.72 -40.62
N GLN A 267 13.16 18.96 -40.56
CA GLN A 267 11.79 19.27 -40.96
C GLN A 267 11.59 19.20 -42.49
N HIS A 268 12.58 19.59 -43.31
CA HIS A 268 12.52 19.38 -44.76
C HIS A 268 12.55 17.89 -45.13
N ALA A 269 13.41 17.09 -44.48
CA ALA A 269 13.46 15.64 -44.69
C ALA A 269 12.14 14.98 -44.28
N ARG A 270 11.66 15.25 -43.06
CA ARG A 270 10.38 14.76 -42.53
C ARG A 270 9.22 15.11 -43.45
N LYS A 271 9.13 16.37 -43.90
CA LYS A 271 8.11 16.85 -44.82
C LYS A 271 8.08 16.03 -46.12
N ARG A 272 9.24 15.83 -46.78
CA ARG A 272 9.32 15.04 -48.02
C ARG A 272 9.00 13.57 -47.78
N VAL A 273 9.44 12.98 -46.68
CA VAL A 273 9.15 11.58 -46.31
C VAL A 273 7.67 11.34 -46.08
N ILE A 274 7.00 12.21 -45.31
CA ILE A 274 5.54 12.14 -45.07
C ILE A 274 4.77 12.21 -46.40
N ALA A 275 5.14 13.11 -47.29
CA ALA A 275 4.48 13.25 -48.59
C ALA A 275 4.67 12.04 -49.51
N THR A 276 5.90 11.48 -49.58
CA THR A 276 6.15 10.22 -50.30
C THR A 276 5.35 9.06 -49.70
N TYR A 277 5.25 8.99 -48.36
CA TYR A 277 4.45 7.97 -47.67
C TYR A 277 2.96 8.11 -47.96
N GLN A 278 2.41 9.33 -47.90
CA GLN A 278 1.03 9.66 -48.27
C GLN A 278 0.72 9.25 -49.72
N ASN A 279 1.62 9.57 -50.68
CA ASN A 279 1.43 9.19 -52.08
C ASN A 279 1.36 7.66 -52.28
N ILE A 280 2.35 6.94 -51.75
CA ILE A 280 2.43 5.47 -51.88
C ILE A 280 1.22 4.81 -51.21
N ALA A 281 0.85 5.22 -50.00
CA ALA A 281 -0.30 4.66 -49.30
C ALA A 281 -1.62 4.87 -50.05
N MET A 282 -1.91 6.10 -50.50
CA MET A 282 -3.20 6.46 -51.11
C MET A 282 -3.33 6.05 -52.58
N TYR A 283 -2.23 6.03 -53.34
CA TYR A 283 -2.27 5.96 -54.81
C TYR A 283 -1.52 4.79 -55.44
N GLU A 284 -0.68 4.06 -54.71
CA GLU A 284 -0.01 2.84 -55.19
C GLU A 284 -0.52 1.60 -54.43
N TRP A 285 -0.56 1.68 -53.09
CA TRP A 285 -0.98 0.61 -52.20
C TRP A 285 -2.51 0.45 -52.14
N LEU A 286 -3.26 1.51 -51.83
CA LEU A 286 -4.73 1.40 -51.71
C LEU A 286 -5.39 0.84 -52.99
N PRO A 287 -5.02 1.27 -54.23
CA PRO A 287 -5.62 0.71 -55.44
C PRO A 287 -5.19 -0.73 -55.73
N SER A 288 -3.95 -1.13 -55.38
CA SER A 288 -3.51 -2.53 -55.57
C SER A 288 -4.26 -3.50 -54.65
N PHE A 289 -4.64 -3.05 -53.44
CA PHE A 289 -5.42 -3.87 -52.51
C PHE A 289 -6.94 -3.81 -52.72
N LEU A 290 -7.53 -2.66 -53.05
CA LEU A 290 -9.00 -2.56 -53.28
C LEU A 290 -9.45 -2.85 -54.72
N GLN A 291 -8.54 -2.89 -55.71
CA GLN A 291 -8.87 -2.83 -57.15
C GLN A 291 -9.72 -1.61 -57.55
N GLN A 292 -9.72 -0.57 -56.71
CA GLN A 292 -10.48 0.66 -56.88
C GLN A 292 -9.54 1.84 -56.64
N ALA A 293 -9.45 2.76 -57.59
CA ALA A 293 -8.72 4.00 -57.41
C ALA A 293 -9.58 4.98 -56.57
N PRO A 294 -8.98 5.74 -55.63
CA PRO A 294 -9.71 6.82 -54.98
C PRO A 294 -10.10 7.91 -55.99
N PRO A 295 -11.21 8.64 -55.76
CA PRO A 295 -11.59 9.78 -56.59
C PRO A 295 -10.47 10.82 -56.60
N ASN A 296 -10.26 11.50 -57.74
CA ASN A 296 -9.26 12.56 -57.88
C ASN A 296 -9.38 13.58 -56.74
N TYR A 297 -8.24 14.02 -56.19
CA TYR A 297 -8.22 15.09 -55.20
C TYR A 297 -8.77 16.39 -55.81
N THR A 298 -9.48 17.18 -54.99
CA THR A 298 -10.17 18.40 -55.44
C THR A 298 -9.74 19.61 -54.62
N GLU A 299 -10.03 19.61 -53.32
CA GLU A 299 -9.49 20.55 -52.35
C GLU A 299 -9.57 19.98 -50.92
N TYR A 300 -8.88 20.63 -49.98
CA TYR A 300 -9.01 20.38 -48.55
C TYR A 300 -10.39 20.83 -48.04
N ARG A 301 -11.07 19.96 -47.29
CA ARG A 301 -12.44 20.12 -46.79
C ARG A 301 -12.44 20.33 -45.27
N PRO A 302 -12.40 21.59 -44.76
CA PRO A 302 -12.29 21.86 -43.32
C PRO A 302 -13.50 21.44 -42.48
N PHE A 303 -14.61 21.01 -43.09
CA PHE A 303 -15.82 20.55 -42.40
C PHE A 303 -16.03 19.03 -42.46
N LEU A 304 -15.06 18.28 -43.01
CA LEU A 304 -15.10 16.81 -43.10
C LEU A 304 -14.28 16.21 -41.95
N ASP A 305 -14.88 15.29 -41.18
CA ASP A 305 -14.20 14.60 -40.09
C ASP A 305 -13.28 13.48 -40.62
N PRO A 306 -11.93 13.60 -40.50
CA PRO A 306 -10.99 12.60 -40.96
C PRO A 306 -10.83 11.43 -39.97
N SER A 307 -11.46 11.49 -38.79
CA SER A 307 -11.21 10.56 -37.69
C SER A 307 -11.46 9.11 -38.09
N ILE A 308 -10.63 8.22 -37.54
CA ILE A 308 -10.68 6.78 -37.84
C ILE A 308 -11.96 6.17 -37.27
N SER A 309 -12.62 5.33 -38.06
CA SER A 309 -13.81 4.59 -37.65
C SER A 309 -13.46 3.21 -37.06
N PRO A 310 -14.24 2.72 -36.07
CA PRO A 310 -14.07 1.36 -35.56
C PRO A 310 -14.42 0.30 -36.61
N GLU A 311 -15.35 0.59 -37.53
CA GLU A 311 -15.64 -0.25 -38.68
C GLU A 311 -14.42 -0.40 -39.60
N PHE A 312 -13.65 0.69 -39.84
CA PHE A 312 -12.40 0.65 -40.61
C PHE A 312 -11.32 -0.20 -39.94
N LEU A 313 -11.15 -0.09 -38.63
CA LEU A 313 -10.19 -0.92 -37.90
C LEU A 313 -10.46 -2.41 -38.15
N ALA A 314 -11.71 -2.84 -38.00
CA ALA A 314 -12.09 -4.22 -38.26
C ALA A 314 -11.89 -4.64 -39.72
N ALA A 315 -12.35 -3.85 -40.70
CA ALA A 315 -12.21 -4.17 -42.12
C ALA A 315 -10.73 -4.29 -42.55
N SER A 316 -9.89 -3.36 -42.11
CA SER A 316 -8.48 -3.22 -42.51
C SER A 316 -7.51 -4.15 -41.77
N GLU A 317 -7.79 -4.51 -40.51
CA GLU A 317 -7.01 -5.52 -39.80
C GLU A 317 -7.25 -6.92 -40.37
N GLN A 318 -8.53 -7.25 -40.59
CA GLN A 318 -9.03 -8.61 -40.80
C GLN A 318 -8.91 -9.08 -42.24
N PHE A 319 -9.38 -8.31 -43.24
CA PHE A 319 -9.25 -8.70 -44.66
C PHE A 319 -7.82 -9.11 -45.03
N PHE A 320 -6.85 -8.35 -44.53
CA PHE A 320 -5.46 -8.55 -44.90
C PHE A 320 -4.71 -9.55 -44.00
N SER A 321 -5.30 -10.02 -42.88
CA SER A 321 -4.64 -11.06 -42.06
C SER A 321 -4.71 -12.43 -42.72
N THR A 322 -5.69 -12.64 -43.62
CA THR A 322 -5.84 -13.85 -44.42
C THR A 322 -4.63 -14.06 -45.36
N MET A 323 -4.10 -12.94 -45.90
CA MET A 323 -2.97 -12.91 -46.82
C MET A 323 -1.59 -13.09 -46.14
N VAL A 324 -1.50 -13.26 -44.81
CA VAL A 324 -0.22 -13.36 -44.09
C VAL A 324 0.37 -14.77 -44.25
N PRO A 325 1.57 -14.93 -44.85
CA PRO A 325 2.12 -16.24 -45.16
C PRO A 325 2.68 -16.99 -43.93
N PRO A 326 2.76 -18.33 -43.97
CA PRO A 326 3.33 -19.13 -42.89
C PRO A 326 4.84 -18.91 -42.71
N GLY A 327 5.52 -18.41 -43.75
CA GLY A 327 6.91 -17.97 -43.72
C GLY A 327 7.22 -16.96 -44.82
N VAL A 328 8.34 -16.24 -44.66
CA VAL A 328 8.76 -15.15 -45.55
C VAL A 328 10.17 -15.40 -46.09
N TYR A 329 10.33 -15.31 -47.40
CA TYR A 329 11.60 -15.49 -48.10
C TYR A 329 12.61 -14.36 -47.80
N MET A 330 13.90 -14.68 -47.93
CA MET A 330 14.98 -13.71 -48.01
C MET A 330 15.70 -13.88 -49.36
N ARG A 331 15.97 -12.80 -50.07
CA ARG A 331 16.47 -12.81 -51.45
C ARG A 331 17.51 -11.70 -51.67
N ASN A 332 18.67 -12.03 -52.24
CA ASN A 332 19.66 -11.01 -52.61
C ASN A 332 19.31 -10.30 -53.94
N ALA A 333 20.07 -9.25 -54.28
CA ALA A 333 19.86 -8.49 -55.52
C ALA A 333 19.96 -9.36 -56.80
N SER A 334 20.80 -10.40 -56.79
CA SER A 334 21.05 -11.32 -57.92
C SER A 334 20.02 -12.45 -58.05
N CYS A 335 18.78 -12.21 -57.64
CA CYS A 335 17.66 -13.17 -57.61
C CYS A 335 17.88 -14.47 -56.80
N HIS A 336 18.94 -14.59 -55.99
CA HIS A 336 19.17 -15.81 -55.21
C HIS A 336 18.41 -15.74 -53.87
N PHE A 337 17.56 -16.74 -53.63
CA PHE A 337 16.82 -16.92 -52.39
C PHE A 337 17.68 -17.69 -51.38
N GLN A 338 18.05 -17.05 -50.27
CA GLN A 338 18.99 -17.60 -49.29
C GLN A 338 18.30 -18.47 -48.23
N GLY A 339 19.01 -19.50 -47.76
CA GLY A 339 18.56 -20.32 -46.64
C GLY A 339 18.57 -19.55 -45.33
N VAL A 340 17.50 -19.68 -44.54
CA VAL A 340 17.33 -19.01 -43.24
C VAL A 340 17.77 -19.95 -42.12
N ILE A 341 18.78 -19.56 -41.35
CA ILE A 341 19.24 -20.31 -40.17
C ILE A 341 18.23 -20.09 -39.04
N ASN A 342 17.64 -21.16 -38.54
CA ASN A 342 16.70 -21.11 -37.43
C ASN A 342 17.43 -21.07 -36.07
N ARG A 343 16.72 -20.69 -35.01
CA ARG A 343 17.23 -20.69 -33.62
C ARG A 343 17.64 -22.08 -33.09
N ASN A 344 17.29 -23.17 -33.79
CA ASN A 344 17.75 -24.55 -33.52
C ASN A 344 18.89 -25.01 -34.46
N SER A 345 19.57 -24.07 -35.13
CA SER A 345 20.65 -24.29 -36.12
C SER A 345 20.27 -25.06 -37.39
N SER A 346 19.01 -25.49 -37.55
CA SER A 346 18.52 -26.02 -38.84
C SER A 346 18.38 -24.91 -39.87
N VAL A 347 18.65 -25.20 -41.15
CA VAL A 347 18.38 -24.25 -42.24
C VAL A 347 16.98 -24.52 -42.80
N SER A 348 16.21 -23.47 -43.08
CA SER A 348 14.90 -23.54 -43.74
C SER A 348 14.82 -22.63 -44.95
N ARG A 349 13.83 -22.89 -45.81
CA ARG A 349 13.64 -22.16 -47.08
C ARG A 349 13.18 -20.71 -46.90
N ALA A 350 12.64 -20.37 -45.72
CA ALA A 350 12.08 -19.07 -45.40
C ALA A 350 11.98 -18.87 -43.87
N LEU A 351 11.84 -17.61 -43.43
CA LEU A 351 11.70 -17.22 -42.03
C LEU A 351 10.26 -17.45 -41.54
N ARG A 352 10.09 -18.32 -40.54
CA ARG A 352 8.76 -18.67 -39.99
C ARG A 352 8.15 -17.51 -39.21
N VAL A 353 6.93 -17.07 -39.58
CA VAL A 353 6.27 -15.93 -38.96
C VAL A 353 5.98 -16.17 -37.47
N CYS A 354 5.31 -17.28 -37.13
CA CYS A 354 4.95 -17.61 -35.74
C CYS A 354 6.14 -17.72 -34.76
N ASN A 355 7.36 -17.98 -35.24
CA ASN A 355 8.57 -18.10 -34.42
C ASN A 355 9.41 -16.81 -34.37
N SER A 356 8.99 -15.75 -35.07
CA SER A 356 9.70 -14.46 -35.16
C SER A 356 8.95 -13.27 -34.57
N TYR A 357 7.72 -13.45 -34.08
CA TYR A 357 7.00 -12.44 -33.29
C TYR A 357 7.81 -11.96 -32.09
N TRP A 358 7.94 -10.63 -31.95
CA TRP A 358 8.71 -9.94 -30.91
C TRP A 358 10.16 -10.45 -30.76
N SER A 359 10.77 -10.89 -31.86
CA SER A 359 12.16 -11.37 -31.89
C SER A 359 13.14 -10.26 -31.50
N ARG A 360 13.88 -10.45 -30.39
CA ARG A 360 14.98 -9.56 -29.97
C ARG A 360 16.27 -9.73 -30.77
N GLU A 361 16.41 -10.89 -31.39
CA GLU A 361 17.65 -11.33 -32.01
C GLU A 361 17.29 -12.46 -32.96
N HIS A 362 17.76 -12.35 -34.21
CA HIS A 362 17.67 -13.41 -35.20
C HIS A 362 19.02 -13.57 -35.90
N PRO A 363 19.55 -14.79 -36.09
CA PRO A 363 20.89 -14.99 -36.65
C PRO A 363 21.04 -14.57 -38.12
N ASN A 364 19.92 -14.31 -38.81
CA ASN A 364 19.88 -13.77 -40.18
C ASN A 364 19.21 -12.38 -40.24
N LEU A 365 19.28 -11.60 -39.15
CA LEU A 365 18.88 -10.18 -39.10
C LEU A 365 19.88 -9.47 -38.17
N GLN A 366 21.13 -9.38 -38.63
CA GLN A 366 22.26 -8.82 -37.89
C GLN A 366 22.89 -7.60 -38.58
N ARG A 367 22.66 -7.43 -39.89
CA ARG A 367 23.20 -6.32 -40.70
C ARG A 367 22.15 -5.72 -41.63
N ALA A 368 22.47 -4.57 -42.23
CA ALA A 368 21.63 -3.91 -43.22
C ALA A 368 21.28 -4.84 -44.41
N GLU A 369 22.24 -5.63 -44.90
CA GLU A 369 22.03 -6.50 -46.07
C GLU A 369 21.05 -7.64 -45.79
N ASP A 370 20.89 -8.06 -44.52
CA ASP A 370 19.88 -9.03 -44.12
C ASP A 370 18.47 -8.43 -44.22
N VAL A 371 18.30 -7.19 -43.77
CA VAL A 371 17.04 -6.44 -43.82
C VAL A 371 16.67 -6.15 -45.27
N ASP A 372 17.64 -5.77 -46.08
CA ASP A 372 17.46 -5.56 -47.52
C ASP A 372 17.08 -6.87 -48.22
N SER A 373 17.74 -7.98 -47.86
CA SER A 373 17.36 -9.31 -48.36
C SER A 373 15.95 -9.73 -47.95
N LEU A 374 15.47 -9.29 -46.78
CA LEU A 374 14.09 -9.53 -46.35
C LEU A 374 13.09 -8.66 -47.14
N LEU A 375 13.39 -7.38 -47.39
CA LEU A 375 12.55 -6.50 -48.21
C LEU A 375 12.45 -6.99 -49.66
N LEU A 376 13.58 -7.36 -50.28
CA LEU A 376 13.64 -7.93 -51.63
C LEU A 376 12.95 -9.31 -51.71
N GLY A 377 13.01 -10.10 -50.63
CA GLY A 377 12.30 -11.38 -50.52
C GLY A 377 10.77 -11.18 -50.44
N MET A 378 10.31 -10.24 -49.62
CA MET A 378 8.89 -9.86 -49.52
C MET A 378 8.32 -9.26 -50.81
N ALA A 379 9.13 -8.52 -51.58
CA ALA A 379 8.71 -7.98 -52.88
C ALA A 379 8.54 -9.07 -53.94
N SER A 380 9.36 -10.13 -53.91
CA SER A 380 9.28 -11.24 -54.87
C SER A 380 8.33 -12.38 -54.45
N GLN A 381 7.88 -12.41 -53.20
CA GLN A 381 6.99 -13.45 -52.68
C GLN A 381 5.51 -13.06 -52.84
N ILE A 382 4.71 -13.99 -53.35
CA ILE A 382 3.25 -13.85 -53.43
C ILE A 382 2.64 -14.17 -52.06
N ALA A 383 1.64 -13.38 -51.66
CA ALA A 383 0.90 -13.54 -50.41
C ALA A 383 0.08 -14.84 -50.36
N GLU A 384 -0.43 -15.18 -49.18
CA GLU A 384 -1.53 -16.16 -49.07
C GLU A 384 -2.82 -15.58 -49.68
N ARG A 385 -3.83 -16.43 -49.84
CA ARG A 385 -5.09 -16.10 -50.50
C ARG A 385 -5.92 -15.03 -49.78
N GLU A 386 -6.58 -14.18 -50.57
CA GLU A 386 -7.69 -13.35 -50.12
C GLU A 386 -8.91 -14.25 -49.87
N ASP A 387 -9.13 -14.56 -48.59
CA ASP A 387 -10.03 -15.61 -48.15
C ASP A 387 -10.69 -15.23 -46.81
N HIS A 388 -11.42 -16.14 -46.17
CA HIS A 388 -12.26 -15.89 -45.01
C HIS A 388 -11.54 -16.12 -43.64
N VAL A 389 -10.26 -16.48 -43.64
CA VAL A 389 -9.50 -16.99 -42.46
C VAL A 389 -8.80 -15.93 -41.59
N VAL A 390 -9.27 -15.75 -40.34
CA VAL A 390 -8.60 -14.98 -39.25
C VAL A 390 -8.83 -15.66 -37.87
N VAL A 391 -8.30 -15.12 -36.76
CA VAL A 391 -8.35 -15.77 -35.41
C VAL A 391 -8.82 -14.85 -34.27
N GLU A 392 -8.90 -13.52 -34.44
CA GLU A 392 -9.11 -12.57 -33.32
C GLU A 392 -10.45 -11.81 -33.38
N ASP A 393 -11.32 -12.06 -32.41
CA ASP A 393 -12.53 -11.27 -32.15
C ASP A 393 -12.23 -10.07 -31.25
N ARG A 394 -11.96 -8.91 -31.86
CA ARG A 394 -12.03 -7.61 -31.17
C ARG A 394 -13.42 -6.97 -31.27
N GLY A 395 -14.24 -7.38 -32.23
CA GLY A 395 -15.39 -6.59 -32.72
C GLY A 395 -16.46 -6.33 -31.66
N ARG A 396 -16.65 -7.28 -30.75
CA ARG A 396 -17.64 -7.18 -29.66
C ARG A 396 -17.26 -6.17 -28.59
N ASP A 397 -15.96 -6.00 -28.28
CA ASP A 397 -15.50 -4.98 -27.33
C ASP A 397 -15.82 -3.56 -27.83
N VAL A 398 -15.60 -3.35 -29.13
CA VAL A 398 -15.82 -2.07 -29.82
C VAL A 398 -17.30 -1.77 -30.06
N GLY A 399 -18.21 -2.74 -29.82
CA GLY A 399 -19.64 -2.59 -30.08
C GLY A 399 -19.94 -2.35 -31.55
N LEU A 400 -19.28 -3.10 -32.44
CA LEU A 400 -19.49 -2.99 -33.90
C LEU A 400 -20.93 -3.35 -34.30
N PRO A 401 -21.45 -2.74 -35.37
CA PRO A 401 -22.77 -3.09 -35.90
C PRO A 401 -22.82 -4.51 -36.46
N SER A 402 -24.05 -5.03 -36.61
CA SER A 402 -24.28 -6.21 -37.44
C SER A 402 -24.05 -5.87 -38.92
N TYR A 403 -23.57 -6.88 -39.66
CA TYR A 403 -23.29 -6.87 -41.09
C TYR A 403 -24.39 -6.18 -41.93
N THR A 404 -25.66 -6.52 -41.65
CA THR A 404 -26.83 -5.99 -42.36
C THR A 404 -27.02 -4.48 -42.14
N LYS A 405 -26.86 -4.00 -40.90
CA LYS A 405 -26.91 -2.56 -40.56
C LYS A 405 -25.76 -1.79 -41.19
N ALA A 406 -24.56 -2.37 -41.20
CA ALA A 406 -23.39 -1.75 -41.79
C ALA A 406 -23.55 -1.55 -43.31
N ARG A 407 -24.01 -2.58 -44.02
CA ARG A 407 -24.34 -2.49 -45.46
C ARG A 407 -25.42 -1.44 -45.73
N ALA A 408 -26.52 -1.46 -44.98
CA ALA A 408 -27.60 -0.49 -45.14
C ALA A 408 -27.15 0.96 -44.91
N THR A 409 -26.27 1.21 -43.93
CA THR A 409 -25.76 2.56 -43.63
C THR A 409 -24.85 3.09 -44.73
N LEU A 410 -24.08 2.21 -45.38
CA LEU A 410 -23.22 2.54 -46.53
C LEU A 410 -23.94 2.51 -47.89
N GLY A 411 -25.27 2.41 -47.91
CA GLY A 411 -26.08 2.38 -49.13
C GLY A 411 -25.87 1.12 -50.00
N LEU A 412 -25.25 0.08 -49.45
CA LEU A 412 -24.99 -1.17 -50.18
C LEU A 412 -26.27 -2.01 -50.29
N PRO A 413 -26.45 -2.80 -51.37
CA PRO A 413 -27.65 -3.63 -51.57
C PRO A 413 -27.92 -4.56 -50.36
N PRO A 414 -29.18 -4.66 -49.89
CA PRO A 414 -29.52 -5.49 -48.73
C PRO A 414 -29.38 -6.98 -49.06
N VAL A 415 -28.77 -7.73 -48.15
CA VAL A 415 -28.58 -9.18 -48.26
C VAL A 415 -29.59 -9.87 -47.35
N THR A 416 -30.40 -10.77 -47.91
CA THR A 416 -31.57 -11.37 -47.22
C THR A 416 -31.45 -12.88 -47.01
N ARG A 417 -30.47 -13.55 -47.64
CA ARG A 417 -30.19 -14.99 -47.50
C ARG A 417 -28.68 -15.21 -47.36
N TRP A 418 -28.28 -16.24 -46.61
CA TRP A 418 -26.86 -16.56 -46.38
C TRP A 418 -26.08 -16.83 -47.68
N GLN A 419 -26.69 -17.52 -48.64
CA GLN A 419 -26.15 -17.74 -49.99
C GLN A 419 -25.85 -16.45 -50.79
N ASP A 420 -26.50 -15.33 -50.45
CA ASP A 420 -26.32 -14.05 -51.14
C ASP A 420 -25.19 -13.20 -50.54
N VAL A 421 -24.62 -13.61 -49.40
CA VAL A 421 -23.42 -12.98 -48.81
C VAL A 421 -22.22 -13.16 -49.76
N ASN A 422 -22.06 -14.37 -50.31
CA ASN A 422 -21.05 -14.64 -51.34
C ASN A 422 -21.53 -15.73 -52.31
N PRO A 423 -22.17 -15.32 -53.43
CA PRO A 423 -22.63 -16.24 -54.47
C PRO A 423 -21.49 -16.94 -55.25
N ALA A 424 -20.22 -16.58 -55.06
CA ALA A 424 -19.09 -17.34 -55.60
C ALA A 424 -18.74 -18.49 -54.65
N LEU A 425 -18.50 -18.18 -53.38
CA LEU A 425 -18.23 -19.17 -52.32
C LEU A 425 -19.34 -20.22 -52.25
N PHE A 426 -20.62 -19.82 -52.24
CA PHE A 426 -21.75 -20.76 -52.20
C PHE A 426 -21.80 -21.74 -53.39
N ARG A 427 -21.17 -21.41 -54.53
CA ARG A 427 -21.09 -22.30 -55.71
C ARG A 427 -19.83 -23.18 -55.72
N SER A 428 -18.77 -22.82 -54.99
CA SER A 428 -17.55 -23.63 -54.88
C SER A 428 -17.55 -24.52 -53.64
N ASP A 429 -17.93 -23.97 -52.49
CA ASP A 429 -18.09 -24.66 -51.21
C ASP A 429 -19.09 -23.88 -50.33
N GLY A 430 -20.35 -24.32 -50.35
CA GLY A 430 -21.41 -23.74 -49.51
C GLY A 430 -21.33 -24.13 -48.03
N THR A 431 -20.50 -25.11 -47.66
CA THR A 431 -20.55 -25.72 -46.31
C THR A 431 -20.17 -24.73 -45.22
N VAL A 432 -19.24 -23.82 -45.49
CA VAL A 432 -18.83 -22.75 -44.58
C VAL A 432 -19.96 -21.76 -44.30
N LEU A 433 -20.70 -21.36 -45.35
CA LEU A 433 -21.84 -20.44 -45.20
C LEU A 433 -22.98 -21.11 -44.41
N GLU A 434 -23.26 -22.39 -44.67
CA GLU A 434 -24.27 -23.17 -43.95
C GLU A 434 -23.89 -23.42 -42.48
N ALA A 435 -22.64 -23.76 -42.21
CA ALA A 435 -22.13 -23.97 -40.85
C ALA A 435 -22.06 -22.65 -40.06
N THR A 436 -21.69 -21.54 -40.69
CA THR A 436 -21.77 -20.22 -40.07
C THR A 436 -23.22 -19.83 -39.79
N ALA A 437 -24.13 -20.06 -40.75
CA ALA A 437 -25.56 -19.82 -40.54
C ALA A 437 -26.10 -20.62 -39.35
N ALA A 438 -25.68 -21.88 -39.19
CA ALA A 438 -26.04 -22.71 -38.03
C ALA A 438 -25.56 -22.10 -36.69
N LEU A 439 -24.33 -21.58 -36.62
CA LEU A 439 -23.82 -20.89 -35.41
C LEU A 439 -24.65 -19.64 -35.04
N TYR A 440 -25.18 -18.92 -36.03
CA TYR A 440 -26.08 -17.77 -35.82
C TYR A 440 -27.57 -18.17 -35.73
N SER A 441 -27.90 -19.45 -35.55
CA SER A 441 -29.29 -19.95 -35.49
C SER A 441 -30.13 -19.56 -36.72
N GLN A 442 -29.50 -19.53 -37.90
CA GLN A 442 -30.01 -19.06 -39.20
C GLN A 442 -30.35 -17.55 -39.27
N ASP A 443 -30.18 -16.80 -38.18
CA ASP A 443 -30.56 -15.38 -38.08
C ASP A 443 -29.48 -14.45 -38.66
N LEU A 444 -29.60 -14.15 -39.96
CA LEU A 444 -28.71 -13.24 -40.69
C LEU A 444 -28.69 -11.81 -40.12
N SER A 445 -29.70 -11.40 -39.32
CA SER A 445 -29.70 -10.07 -38.71
C SER A 445 -28.65 -9.92 -37.59
N ARG A 446 -28.21 -11.05 -37.00
CA ARG A 446 -27.18 -11.13 -35.95
C ARG A 446 -25.76 -11.25 -36.49
N LEU A 447 -25.58 -11.57 -37.78
CA LEU A 447 -24.26 -11.74 -38.38
C LEU A 447 -23.42 -10.48 -38.12
N GLU A 448 -22.27 -10.66 -37.47
CA GLU A 448 -21.40 -9.55 -37.08
C GLU A 448 -20.66 -8.99 -38.31
N LEU A 449 -20.32 -7.69 -38.30
CA LEU A 449 -19.64 -7.01 -39.42
C LEU A 449 -18.38 -7.74 -39.89
N LEU A 450 -17.57 -8.25 -38.94
CA LEU A 450 -16.27 -8.86 -39.20
C LEU A 450 -16.40 -10.21 -39.94
N PRO A 451 -17.16 -11.21 -39.44
CA PRO A 451 -17.43 -12.45 -40.18
C PRO A 451 -18.16 -12.20 -41.51
N GLY A 452 -19.12 -11.27 -41.55
CA GLY A 452 -19.84 -10.96 -42.79
C GLY A 452 -18.95 -10.39 -43.90
N GLY A 453 -18.08 -9.43 -43.58
CA GLY A 453 -17.15 -8.85 -44.55
C GLY A 453 -16.00 -9.79 -44.96
N LEU A 454 -15.61 -10.73 -44.10
CA LEU A 454 -14.69 -11.82 -44.47
C LEU A 454 -15.35 -12.82 -45.41
N LEU A 455 -16.60 -13.23 -45.13
CA LEU A 455 -17.35 -14.14 -46.01
C LEU A 455 -17.65 -13.53 -47.38
N GLU A 456 -17.81 -12.20 -47.48
CA GLU A 456 -17.91 -11.49 -48.77
C GLU A 456 -16.62 -11.51 -49.62
N SER A 457 -15.46 -11.87 -49.06
CA SER A 457 -14.19 -11.80 -49.79
C SER A 457 -14.09 -12.90 -50.86
N HIS A 458 -13.51 -12.55 -52.02
CA HIS A 458 -13.27 -13.50 -53.11
C HIS A 458 -12.18 -12.97 -54.05
N GLY A 459 -10.91 -13.15 -53.69
CA GLY A 459 -9.77 -12.61 -54.45
C GLY A 459 -9.56 -11.10 -54.29
N ASP A 460 -10.56 -10.39 -53.77
CA ASP A 460 -10.57 -8.96 -53.43
C ASP A 460 -11.40 -8.77 -52.13
N PRO A 461 -11.24 -7.66 -51.41
CA PRO A 461 -12.04 -7.40 -50.21
C PRO A 461 -13.52 -7.25 -50.55
N GLY A 462 -14.39 -7.85 -49.73
CA GLY A 462 -15.83 -7.82 -49.90
C GLY A 462 -16.40 -6.40 -50.06
N PRO A 463 -17.51 -6.19 -50.79
CA PRO A 463 -18.07 -4.85 -51.01
C PRO A 463 -18.23 -3.99 -49.76
N LEU A 464 -18.56 -4.60 -48.61
CA LEU A 464 -18.65 -3.91 -47.32
C LEU A 464 -17.27 -3.38 -46.86
N PHE A 465 -16.26 -4.24 -46.82
CA PHE A 465 -14.90 -3.85 -46.41
C PHE A 465 -14.27 -2.88 -47.41
N SER A 466 -14.47 -3.08 -48.71
CA SER A 466 -14.00 -2.17 -49.75
C SER A 466 -14.61 -0.76 -49.60
N ALA A 467 -15.91 -0.65 -49.34
CA ALA A 467 -16.57 0.63 -49.11
C ALA A 467 -16.06 1.33 -47.84
N ILE A 468 -15.94 0.60 -46.72
CA ILE A 468 -15.42 1.14 -45.44
C ILE A 468 -13.98 1.66 -45.60
N VAL A 469 -13.10 0.88 -46.24
CA VAL A 469 -11.69 1.24 -46.40
C VAL A 469 -11.56 2.44 -47.35
N LEU A 470 -12.29 2.46 -48.47
CA LEU A 470 -12.26 3.57 -49.41
C LEU A 470 -12.79 4.88 -48.81
N ASP A 471 -13.91 4.84 -48.08
CA ASP A 471 -14.45 6.00 -47.36
C ASP A 471 -13.41 6.59 -46.39
N GLN A 472 -12.82 5.74 -45.53
CA GLN A 472 -11.88 6.23 -44.54
C GLN A 472 -10.64 6.89 -45.16
N PHE A 473 -10.09 6.32 -46.23
CA PHE A 473 -8.93 6.90 -46.92
C PHE A 473 -9.27 8.20 -47.66
N VAL A 474 -10.48 8.32 -48.22
CA VAL A 474 -10.96 9.58 -48.80
C VAL A 474 -11.18 10.65 -47.72
N ARG A 475 -11.77 10.31 -46.57
CA ARG A 475 -11.95 11.26 -45.45
C ARG A 475 -10.62 11.69 -44.83
N LEU A 476 -9.68 10.76 -44.64
CA LEU A 476 -8.31 11.07 -44.19
C LEU A 476 -7.61 12.06 -45.14
N ARG A 477 -7.69 11.83 -46.45
CA ARG A 477 -7.07 12.70 -47.46
C ARG A 477 -7.74 14.07 -47.52
N ASP A 478 -9.04 14.10 -47.78
CA ASP A 478 -9.78 15.34 -48.04
C ASP A 478 -9.91 16.19 -46.75
N GLY A 479 -9.83 15.58 -45.56
CA GLY A 479 -9.86 16.23 -44.25
C GLY A 479 -8.49 16.58 -43.63
N ASP A 480 -7.36 16.28 -44.28
CA ASP A 480 -6.02 16.64 -43.80
C ASP A 480 -5.53 17.98 -44.37
N ARG A 481 -5.35 18.99 -43.51
CA ARG A 481 -4.78 20.30 -43.90
C ARG A 481 -3.36 20.15 -44.42
N TYR A 482 -2.63 19.16 -43.94
CA TYR A 482 -1.24 18.86 -44.29
C TYR A 482 -1.07 17.87 -45.43
N TRP A 483 -2.16 17.51 -46.13
CA TRP A 483 -2.07 16.67 -47.32
C TRP A 483 -1.14 17.29 -48.36
N PHE A 484 -0.23 16.49 -48.93
CA PHE A 484 0.83 17.03 -49.79
C PHE A 484 0.33 17.71 -51.08
N GLU A 485 -0.86 17.34 -51.58
CA GLU A 485 -1.49 17.98 -52.75
C GLU A 485 -2.25 19.28 -52.38
N ASN A 486 -2.39 19.62 -51.10
CA ASN A 486 -3.09 20.83 -50.64
C ASN A 486 -2.19 22.09 -50.76
N SER A 487 -2.11 22.67 -51.96
CA SER A 487 -1.30 23.88 -52.22
C SER A 487 -1.54 25.07 -51.27
N ARG A 488 -2.70 25.13 -50.58
CA ARG A 488 -3.01 26.18 -49.59
C ARG A 488 -2.15 26.12 -48.32
N ASN A 489 -1.48 25.00 -48.03
CA ASN A 489 -0.64 24.84 -46.82
C ASN A 489 0.81 25.29 -47.01
N GLY A 490 1.25 25.58 -48.24
CA GLY A 490 2.61 26.05 -48.54
C GLY A 490 3.72 25.01 -48.32
N LEU A 491 3.41 23.72 -48.15
CA LEU A 491 4.42 22.67 -47.96
C LEU A 491 5.32 22.50 -49.18
N PHE A 492 4.74 22.55 -50.39
CA PHE A 492 5.37 22.18 -51.66
C PHE A 492 4.89 23.06 -52.81
N SER A 493 5.76 23.25 -53.81
CA SER A 493 5.39 23.76 -55.14
C SER A 493 4.74 22.67 -56.01
N GLU A 494 4.00 23.07 -57.04
CA GLU A 494 3.38 22.13 -58.01
C GLU A 494 4.39 21.14 -58.63
N LYS A 495 5.64 21.59 -58.84
CA LYS A 495 6.73 20.73 -59.33
C LYS A 495 7.10 19.65 -58.31
N GLU A 496 7.26 20.02 -57.04
CA GLU A 496 7.56 19.05 -55.97
C GLU A 496 6.41 18.07 -55.78
N ILE A 497 5.16 18.54 -55.87
CA ILE A 497 3.97 17.67 -55.85
C ILE A 497 4.04 16.66 -57.00
N ALA A 498 4.35 17.09 -58.23
CA ALA A 498 4.52 16.19 -59.37
C ALA A 498 5.68 15.19 -59.19
N GLU A 499 6.81 15.60 -58.59
CA GLU A 499 7.90 14.69 -58.22
C GLU A 499 7.47 13.66 -57.16
N ILE A 500 6.68 14.07 -56.17
CA ILE A 500 6.15 13.19 -55.12
C ILE A 500 5.16 12.19 -55.72
N ARG A 501 4.25 12.65 -56.59
CA ARG A 501 3.29 11.80 -57.33
C ARG A 501 3.99 10.69 -58.13
N ASN A 502 5.13 11.02 -58.74
CA ASN A 502 5.96 10.08 -59.50
C ASN A 502 6.87 9.20 -58.62
N THR A 503 6.89 9.36 -57.29
CA THR A 503 7.71 8.53 -56.39
C THR A 503 6.90 7.32 -55.91
N SER A 504 7.37 6.12 -56.26
CA SER A 504 6.82 4.81 -55.87
C SER A 504 7.55 4.17 -54.68
N LEU A 505 7.03 3.07 -54.14
CA LEU A 505 7.75 2.25 -53.17
C LEU A 505 8.98 1.55 -53.80
N GLN A 506 8.99 1.31 -55.12
CA GLN A 506 10.19 0.83 -55.84
C GLN A 506 11.33 1.85 -55.71
N ASP A 507 11.06 3.14 -55.89
CA ASP A 507 12.05 4.22 -55.76
C ASP A 507 12.60 4.35 -54.33
N VAL A 508 11.74 4.17 -53.32
CA VAL A 508 12.13 4.18 -51.90
C VAL A 508 13.05 3.01 -51.58
N LEU A 509 12.71 1.80 -52.05
CA LEU A 509 13.56 0.61 -51.90
C LEU A 509 14.91 0.78 -52.58
N VAL A 510 14.92 1.11 -53.88
CA VAL A 510 16.13 1.38 -54.68
C VAL A 510 17.03 2.40 -54.00
N ALA A 511 16.46 3.51 -53.51
CA ALA A 511 17.21 4.57 -52.86
C ALA A 511 17.86 4.16 -51.53
N VAL A 512 17.26 3.23 -50.78
CA VAL A 512 17.73 2.79 -49.46
C VAL A 512 18.64 1.57 -49.53
N THR A 513 18.28 0.55 -50.32
CA THR A 513 19.05 -0.70 -50.44
C THR A 513 20.14 -0.60 -51.52
N ASN A 514 20.22 0.52 -52.25
CA ASN A 514 21.23 0.82 -53.27
C ASN A 514 21.36 -0.27 -54.36
N VAL A 515 20.24 -0.88 -54.74
CA VAL A 515 20.17 -1.90 -55.81
C VAL A 515 19.89 -1.26 -57.16
N ASN A 516 20.23 -1.96 -58.24
CA ASN A 516 19.77 -1.61 -59.58
C ASN A 516 18.23 -1.68 -59.63
N PRO A 517 17.51 -0.65 -60.15
CA PRO A 517 16.06 -0.68 -60.35
C PRO A 517 15.53 -1.98 -60.98
N GLY A 518 16.26 -2.57 -61.93
CA GLY A 518 15.88 -3.83 -62.58
C GLY A 518 15.91 -5.09 -61.69
N ALA A 519 16.29 -4.98 -60.41
CA ALA A 519 16.20 -6.05 -59.42
C ALA A 519 14.85 -6.11 -58.68
N LEU A 520 13.94 -5.16 -58.98
CA LEU A 520 12.57 -5.04 -58.48
C LEU A 520 11.60 -4.73 -59.61
N GLN A 521 10.36 -5.18 -59.49
CA GLN A 521 9.27 -4.85 -60.41
C GLN A 521 8.76 -3.40 -60.22
N PRO A 522 8.14 -2.77 -61.24
CA PRO A 522 7.72 -1.37 -61.17
C PRO A 522 6.68 -1.04 -60.09
N ASN A 523 5.77 -1.98 -59.78
CA ASN A 523 4.84 -1.88 -58.65
C ASN A 523 5.11 -3.07 -57.74
N VAL A 524 5.79 -2.83 -56.62
CA VAL A 524 6.26 -3.87 -55.70
C VAL A 524 5.14 -4.47 -54.83
N PHE A 525 3.88 -4.05 -55.01
CA PHE A 525 2.70 -4.66 -54.38
C PHE A 525 2.08 -5.80 -55.20
N PHE A 526 2.47 -5.97 -56.46
CA PHE A 526 2.13 -7.13 -57.29
C PHE A 526 3.38 -7.87 -57.76
N TRP A 527 3.23 -9.12 -58.20
CA TRP A 527 4.27 -9.82 -58.97
C TRP A 527 3.65 -10.55 -60.17
N HIS A 528 4.12 -10.22 -61.38
CA HIS A 528 3.56 -10.71 -62.64
C HIS A 528 4.57 -11.53 -63.45
N ALA A 529 4.08 -12.36 -64.36
CA ALA A 529 4.93 -13.20 -65.21
C ALA A 529 5.79 -12.32 -66.14
N GLY A 530 7.11 -12.27 -65.86
CA GLY A 530 8.06 -11.38 -66.53
C GLY A 530 8.81 -10.46 -65.57
N ASP A 531 8.29 -10.27 -64.35
CA ASP A 531 8.95 -9.50 -63.30
C ASP A 531 10.24 -10.18 -62.80
N PRO A 532 11.22 -9.42 -62.28
CA PRO A 532 12.47 -9.98 -61.80
C PRO A 532 12.26 -10.92 -60.61
N CYS A 533 13.11 -11.94 -60.57
CA CYS A 533 13.29 -12.86 -59.45
C CYS A 533 12.00 -13.56 -58.94
N PRO A 534 11.37 -14.45 -59.74
CA PRO A 534 10.21 -15.24 -59.30
C PRO A 534 10.48 -16.01 -58.00
N GLN A 535 9.48 -16.09 -57.12
CA GLN A 535 9.56 -16.94 -55.93
C GLN A 535 9.79 -18.42 -56.29
N PRO A 536 10.60 -19.19 -55.53
CA PRO A 536 10.90 -20.59 -55.84
C PRO A 536 9.67 -21.52 -55.85
N ARG A 537 8.68 -21.21 -55.01
CA ARG A 537 7.33 -21.81 -54.96
C ARG A 537 6.45 -20.98 -54.03
N GLN A 538 5.14 -21.25 -54.01
CA GLN A 538 4.28 -20.79 -52.91
C GLN A 538 4.69 -21.48 -51.60
N LEU A 539 4.75 -20.72 -50.50
CA LEU A 539 5.10 -21.25 -49.19
C LEU A 539 3.85 -21.72 -48.43
N SER A 540 3.79 -23.01 -48.12
CA SER A 540 2.90 -23.59 -47.11
C SER A 540 3.66 -23.86 -45.81
N THR A 541 3.01 -24.47 -44.81
CA THR A 541 3.70 -24.97 -43.60
C THR A 541 4.73 -26.09 -43.87
N GLU A 542 4.75 -26.68 -45.07
CA GLU A 542 5.60 -27.84 -45.39
C GLU A 542 7.09 -27.47 -45.49
N GLY A 543 7.93 -28.14 -44.70
CA GLY A 543 9.37 -27.86 -44.61
C GLY A 543 9.72 -26.45 -44.11
N LEU A 544 8.84 -25.87 -43.29
CA LEU A 544 9.16 -24.77 -42.37
C LEU A 544 9.18 -25.31 -40.92
N PRO A 545 9.92 -24.71 -39.98
CA PRO A 545 9.95 -25.17 -38.59
C PRO A 545 8.56 -25.11 -37.96
N ALA A 546 8.22 -26.07 -37.10
CA ALA A 546 6.98 -26.02 -36.33
C ALA A 546 6.91 -24.74 -35.49
N CYS A 547 5.70 -24.21 -35.29
CA CYS A 547 5.49 -23.09 -34.37
C CYS A 547 5.80 -23.53 -32.93
N ALA A 548 6.38 -22.64 -32.12
CA ALA A 548 6.51 -22.87 -30.69
C ALA A 548 5.12 -23.11 -30.05
N PRO A 549 4.98 -24.08 -29.13
CA PRO A 549 3.70 -24.32 -28.46
C PRO A 549 3.32 -23.14 -27.56
N PRO A 550 2.02 -22.92 -27.29
CA PRO A 550 1.58 -21.93 -26.31
C PRO A 550 2.10 -22.31 -24.92
N VAL A 551 2.59 -21.32 -24.16
CA VAL A 551 3.14 -21.50 -22.80
C VAL A 551 2.40 -20.58 -21.83
N MET A 552 1.74 -21.17 -20.83
CA MET A 552 1.12 -20.42 -19.73
C MET A 552 2.22 -19.70 -18.93
N ARG A 553 2.02 -18.42 -18.59
CA ARG A 553 3.01 -17.60 -17.89
C ARG A 553 2.61 -17.39 -16.42
N ALA A 554 3.05 -18.28 -15.54
CA ALA A 554 2.81 -18.18 -14.10
C ALA A 554 3.67 -17.08 -13.44
N TYR A 555 3.08 -15.91 -13.19
CA TYR A 555 3.79 -14.75 -12.62
C TYR A 555 4.42 -14.96 -11.23
N PHE A 556 3.94 -15.96 -10.48
CA PHE A 556 4.36 -16.27 -9.11
C PHE A 556 5.23 -17.54 -9.01
N GLU A 557 5.59 -18.14 -10.14
CA GLU A 557 6.48 -19.30 -10.20
C GLU A 557 7.86 -18.98 -9.59
N GLY A 558 8.47 -19.96 -8.92
CA GLY A 558 9.71 -19.78 -8.13
C GLY A 558 9.56 -18.90 -6.87
N SER A 559 8.57 -18.00 -6.83
CA SER A 559 8.41 -16.99 -5.79
C SER A 559 7.73 -17.52 -4.52
N GLY A 560 6.94 -18.59 -4.62
CA GLY A 560 6.15 -19.13 -3.51
C GLY A 560 6.97 -19.48 -2.25
N PHE A 561 8.15 -20.08 -2.41
CA PHE A 561 9.04 -20.37 -1.26
C PHE A 561 9.58 -19.09 -0.63
N GLY A 562 10.10 -18.15 -1.43
CA GLY A 562 10.62 -16.87 -0.93
C GLY A 562 9.55 -16.01 -0.23
N PHE A 563 8.32 -16.03 -0.75
CA PHE A 563 7.16 -15.40 -0.12
C PHE A 563 6.80 -16.08 1.21
N GLY A 564 6.70 -17.41 1.24
CA GLY A 564 6.43 -18.18 2.47
C GLY A 564 7.49 -17.94 3.55
N VAL A 565 8.78 -17.91 3.18
CA VAL A 565 9.89 -17.54 4.07
C VAL A 565 9.77 -16.10 4.56
N THR A 566 9.38 -15.15 3.69
CA THR A 566 9.18 -13.74 4.08
C THR A 566 8.05 -13.60 5.11
N ILE A 567 6.90 -14.25 4.89
CA ILE A 567 5.79 -14.28 5.86
C ILE A 567 6.22 -14.96 7.17
N GLY A 568 6.99 -16.05 7.10
CA GLY A 568 7.57 -16.72 8.26
C GLY A 568 8.52 -15.84 9.07
N ILE A 569 9.41 -15.08 8.41
CA ILE A 569 10.32 -14.11 9.04
C ILE A 569 9.52 -13.02 9.77
N LEU A 570 8.48 -12.48 9.16
CA LEU A 570 7.59 -11.50 9.79
C LEU A 570 6.90 -12.09 11.02
N CYS A 571 6.31 -13.29 10.92
CA CYS A 571 5.70 -13.99 12.05
C CYS A 571 6.72 -14.29 13.18
N CYS A 572 8.00 -14.43 12.83
CA CYS A 572 9.09 -14.59 13.79
C CYS A 572 9.55 -13.29 14.48
N PHE A 573 9.22 -12.08 13.99
CA PHE A 573 9.60 -10.83 14.66
C PHE A 573 9.18 -10.76 16.16
N PRO A 574 7.93 -11.10 16.55
CA PRO A 574 7.59 -11.20 17.97
C PRO A 574 8.35 -12.32 18.70
N LEU A 575 8.63 -13.46 18.06
CA LEU A 575 9.38 -14.56 18.70
C LEU A 575 10.86 -14.18 18.96
N VAL A 576 11.50 -13.50 18.01
CA VAL A 576 12.86 -12.96 18.13
C VAL A 576 12.91 -11.86 19.19
N SER A 577 11.90 -10.99 19.24
CA SER A 577 11.77 -9.94 20.27
C SER A 577 11.54 -10.52 21.67
N LEU A 578 10.78 -11.62 21.77
CA LEU A 578 10.57 -12.37 23.01
C LEU A 578 11.86 -13.04 23.49
N LEU A 579 12.62 -13.64 22.56
CA LEU A 579 13.92 -14.23 22.85
C LEU A 579 14.94 -13.17 23.30
N SER A 580 15.02 -12.02 22.62
CA SER A 580 15.94 -10.94 23.00
C SER A 580 15.58 -10.33 24.36
N ALA A 581 14.29 -10.08 24.64
CA ALA A 581 13.81 -9.66 25.95
C ALA A 581 14.16 -10.67 27.06
N TRP A 582 14.04 -11.98 26.78
CA TRP A 582 14.42 -13.05 27.70
C TRP A 582 15.93 -13.12 27.95
N ILE A 583 16.76 -12.94 26.91
CA ILE A 583 18.23 -12.87 27.01
C ILE A 583 18.63 -11.67 27.86
N VAL A 584 18.12 -10.46 27.55
CA VAL A 584 18.38 -9.24 28.34
C VAL A 584 17.95 -9.45 29.80
N ALA A 585 16.76 -10.01 30.04
CA ALA A 585 16.30 -10.34 31.38
C ALA A 585 17.16 -11.42 32.09
N GLN A 586 17.88 -12.30 31.38
CA GLN A 586 18.86 -13.20 31.99
C GLN A 586 20.19 -12.48 32.29
N LEU A 587 20.71 -11.69 31.34
CA LEU A 587 21.97 -10.96 31.51
C LEU A 587 21.88 -9.96 32.66
N TRP A 588 20.77 -9.21 32.76
CA TRP A 588 20.50 -8.32 33.90
C TRP A 588 20.51 -9.05 35.25
N ARG A 589 19.91 -10.25 35.32
CA ARG A 589 19.95 -11.13 36.51
C ARG A 589 21.35 -11.68 36.81
N ARG A 590 22.26 -11.80 35.83
CA ARG A 590 23.67 -12.16 36.06
C ARG A 590 24.48 -10.94 36.53
N TYR A 591 24.22 -9.76 35.98
CA TYR A 591 24.88 -8.50 36.33
C TYR A 591 24.58 -8.07 37.77
N LEU A 592 23.30 -8.06 38.18
CA LEU A 592 22.89 -7.82 39.56
C LEU A 592 23.58 -8.77 40.56
N LYS A 593 23.72 -10.05 40.20
CA LYS A 593 24.44 -11.04 41.03
C LYS A 593 25.95 -10.80 41.12
N ARG A 594 26.57 -10.08 40.18
CA ARG A 594 27.99 -9.65 40.26
C ARG A 594 28.15 -8.42 41.17
N LEU A 595 27.27 -7.42 41.04
CA LEU A 595 27.28 -6.24 41.92
C LEU A 595 27.04 -6.62 43.39
N GLN A 596 26.05 -7.48 43.66
CA GLN A 596 25.82 -8.09 44.98
C GLN A 596 26.95 -9.05 45.44
N GLY A 597 27.89 -9.37 44.56
CA GLY A 597 29.12 -10.08 44.89
C GLY A 597 30.22 -9.13 45.38
N GLN A 598 30.48 -8.04 44.65
CA GLN A 598 31.51 -7.06 45.01
C GLN A 598 31.18 -6.31 46.31
N SER A 599 29.92 -5.91 46.51
CA SER A 599 29.45 -5.31 47.77
C SER A 599 29.56 -6.23 49.00
N ARG A 600 29.84 -7.52 48.82
CA ARG A 600 29.88 -8.53 49.88
C ARG A 600 31.29 -8.78 50.44
N GLN A 601 32.31 -8.15 49.85
CA GLN A 601 33.71 -8.42 50.15
C GLN A 601 34.26 -7.51 51.28
N SER A 602 33.50 -6.52 51.73
CA SER A 602 33.88 -5.55 52.78
C SER A 602 33.19 -5.76 54.14
N SER A 603 32.23 -6.69 54.28
CA SER A 603 31.38 -6.82 55.47
C SER A 603 31.27 -8.24 56.05
N MET A 604 32.26 -9.11 55.79
CA MET A 604 32.26 -10.51 56.23
C MET A 604 33.16 -10.73 57.44
N SER A 605 32.64 -10.44 58.64
CA SER A 605 33.25 -10.82 59.92
C SER A 605 32.46 -11.96 60.59
N GLU A 606 33.11 -13.12 60.66
CA GLU A 606 32.98 -14.26 61.59
C GLU A 606 31.61 -14.92 61.91
N LYS A 607 30.47 -14.22 61.99
CA LYS A 607 29.27 -14.74 62.69
C LYS A 607 28.44 -15.86 62.02
N PHE A 608 28.76 -16.34 60.81
CA PHE A 608 27.96 -17.36 60.10
C PHE A 608 28.78 -18.35 59.24
N VAL A 609 29.68 -19.11 59.88
CA VAL A 609 30.36 -20.25 59.23
C VAL A 609 29.36 -21.40 58.99
N GLY A 610 29.24 -21.87 57.74
CA GLY A 610 28.43 -23.04 57.36
C GLY A 610 27.11 -22.79 56.61
N SER A 611 26.76 -21.53 56.30
CA SER A 611 25.49 -21.22 55.59
C SER A 611 25.55 -21.49 54.07
N MET A 612 24.51 -22.12 53.52
CA MET A 612 24.39 -22.46 52.09
C MET A 612 23.54 -21.44 51.31
N LYS A 613 23.96 -21.05 50.10
CA LYS A 613 23.22 -20.13 49.24
C LYS A 613 22.21 -20.88 48.35
N ALA A 614 20.94 -20.49 48.42
CA ALA A 614 19.83 -21.07 47.66
C ALA A 614 18.96 -19.99 47.00
N SER A 615 17.80 -20.36 46.45
CA SER A 615 16.78 -19.42 46.00
C SER A 615 15.40 -20.04 46.21
N GLU A 616 14.56 -19.35 46.98
CA GLU A 616 13.26 -19.82 47.43
C GLU A 616 12.16 -19.40 46.44
N TRP A 617 11.23 -20.30 46.15
CA TRP A 617 10.08 -20.03 45.28
C TRP A 617 8.83 -19.77 46.12
N GLN A 618 8.16 -18.64 45.86
CA GLN A 618 7.05 -18.13 46.68
C GLN A 618 5.65 -18.37 46.07
N GLY A 619 5.55 -19.15 44.98
CA GLY A 619 4.30 -19.39 44.26
C GLY A 619 4.30 -18.80 42.84
N CYS A 620 3.27 -19.12 42.06
CA CYS A 620 3.22 -18.79 40.62
C CYS A 620 3.14 -17.29 40.30
N LYS A 621 2.68 -16.44 41.23
CA LYS A 621 2.49 -14.99 41.02
C LYS A 621 3.70 -14.13 41.45
N GLU A 622 4.63 -14.71 42.21
CA GLU A 622 5.77 -14.03 42.82
C GLU A 622 7.13 -14.50 42.22
N PRO A 623 8.15 -13.63 42.17
CA PRO A 623 9.49 -14.01 41.75
C PRO A 623 10.22 -14.82 42.84
N CYS A 624 11.11 -15.74 42.45
CA CYS A 624 11.95 -16.43 43.43
C CYS A 624 12.94 -15.48 44.11
N ARG A 625 13.00 -15.47 45.45
CA ARG A 625 13.96 -14.67 46.23
C ARG A 625 15.28 -15.43 46.47
N PRO A 626 16.46 -14.78 46.38
CA PRO A 626 17.72 -15.38 46.79
C PRO A 626 17.78 -15.47 48.32
N VAL A 627 18.21 -16.61 48.86
CA VAL A 627 18.26 -16.86 50.32
C VAL A 627 19.55 -17.56 50.72
N LEU A 628 19.90 -17.44 51.99
CA LEU A 628 20.82 -18.31 52.70
C LEU A 628 19.99 -19.32 53.50
N VAL A 629 20.49 -20.55 53.63
CA VAL A 629 19.90 -21.61 54.46
C VAL A 629 20.94 -22.04 55.47
N HIS A 630 20.56 -22.06 56.75
CA HIS A 630 21.40 -22.45 57.87
C HIS A 630 20.74 -23.62 58.60
N LEU A 631 21.47 -24.72 58.73
CA LEU A 631 21.01 -25.95 59.37
C LEU A 631 21.54 -26.00 60.81
N GLN A 632 20.65 -26.24 61.77
CA GLN A 632 20.99 -26.56 63.16
C GLN A 632 20.31 -27.88 63.55
N PRO A 633 20.80 -28.60 64.57
CA PRO A 633 20.12 -29.79 65.09
C PRO A 633 18.67 -29.48 65.47
N GLY A 634 17.72 -30.10 64.76
CA GLY A 634 16.28 -29.88 64.96
C GLY A 634 15.67 -28.58 64.39
N GLN A 635 16.47 -27.66 63.80
CA GLN A 635 15.94 -26.41 63.23
C GLN A 635 16.61 -26.01 61.90
N ILE A 636 15.79 -25.60 60.92
CA ILE A 636 16.25 -25.05 59.64
C ILE A 636 15.88 -23.56 59.57
N HIS A 637 16.88 -22.68 59.57
CA HIS A 637 16.67 -21.25 59.33
C HIS A 637 16.87 -20.93 57.84
N VAL A 638 16.05 -20.01 57.33
CA VAL A 638 16.24 -19.37 56.03
C VAL A 638 16.37 -17.87 56.27
N VAL A 639 17.39 -17.27 55.69
CA VAL A 639 17.84 -15.88 55.88
C VAL A 639 17.96 -15.20 54.51
N ASP A 640 17.77 -13.89 54.43
CA ASP A 640 17.81 -13.14 53.16
C ASP A 640 19.25 -12.80 52.72
N GLY A 641 19.39 -12.07 51.60
CA GLY A 641 20.67 -11.55 51.13
C GLY A 641 21.34 -10.53 52.07
N ARG A 642 20.59 -9.84 52.93
CA ARG A 642 21.04 -8.89 53.96
C ARG A 642 21.13 -9.50 55.38
N LEU A 643 21.10 -10.83 55.50
CA LEU A 643 21.14 -11.61 56.75
C LEU A 643 19.89 -11.49 57.67
N SER A 644 18.78 -10.91 57.19
CA SER A 644 17.52 -10.89 57.95
C SER A 644 16.80 -12.24 57.92
N VAL A 645 16.24 -12.70 59.04
CA VAL A 645 15.62 -14.04 59.15
C VAL A 645 14.24 -14.04 58.47
N LEU A 646 14.05 -14.94 57.50
CA LEU A 646 12.84 -15.04 56.70
C LEU A 646 11.87 -16.12 57.20
N ARG A 647 12.38 -17.20 57.80
CA ARG A 647 11.60 -18.32 58.37
C ARG A 647 12.49 -19.27 59.16
N THR A 648 11.92 -19.93 60.16
CA THR A 648 12.54 -21.04 60.90
C THR A 648 11.60 -22.24 60.88
N VAL A 649 12.12 -23.44 60.61
CA VAL A 649 11.34 -24.69 60.56
C VAL A 649 11.90 -25.66 61.61
N GLN A 650 11.09 -25.99 62.62
CA GLN A 650 11.44 -27.03 63.61
C GLN A 650 11.15 -28.43 63.04
N LEU A 651 12.03 -29.39 63.33
CA LEU A 651 11.85 -30.81 63.01
C LEU A 651 11.68 -31.59 64.31
N ARG A 652 10.59 -32.35 64.43
CA ARG A 652 10.29 -33.22 65.59
C ARG A 652 10.03 -34.64 65.09
N PRO A 653 10.67 -35.68 65.66
CA PRO A 653 10.29 -37.06 65.37
C PRO A 653 8.95 -37.39 66.05
N PRO A 654 8.08 -38.25 65.46
CA PRO A 654 8.21 -38.88 64.16
C PRO A 654 7.42 -38.15 63.05
N GLN A 655 8.11 -37.56 62.07
CA GLN A 655 7.53 -37.10 60.80
C GLN A 655 8.47 -37.42 59.63
N GLN A 656 7.92 -37.97 58.53
CA GLN A 656 8.67 -38.20 57.29
C GLN A 656 8.56 -36.99 56.34
N VAL A 657 9.65 -36.69 55.62
CA VAL A 657 9.73 -35.56 54.68
C VAL A 657 10.32 -36.04 53.36
N HIS A 658 9.50 -36.09 52.30
CA HIS A 658 9.90 -36.62 50.99
C HIS A 658 10.71 -35.62 50.14
N LEU A 659 12.01 -35.52 50.43
CA LEU A 659 12.97 -34.77 49.61
C LEU A 659 12.99 -35.31 48.17
N ILE A 660 12.64 -34.44 47.21
CA ILE A 660 12.84 -34.67 45.78
C ILE A 660 13.84 -33.62 45.25
N LEU A 661 14.71 -34.04 44.34
CA LEU A 661 15.87 -33.28 43.90
C LEU A 661 15.90 -33.26 42.37
N SER A 662 15.45 -32.16 41.78
CA SER A 662 15.35 -32.00 40.34
C SER A 662 16.59 -31.28 39.79
N SER A 663 17.16 -31.79 38.70
CA SER A 663 18.36 -31.22 38.08
C SER A 663 18.26 -31.30 36.57
N ASN A 664 18.03 -30.17 35.91
CA ASN A 664 18.14 -30.06 34.44
C ASN A 664 19.20 -28.99 34.10
N ARG A 665 20.01 -29.26 33.06
CA ARG A 665 21.05 -28.37 32.48
C ARG A 665 21.85 -27.57 33.52
N GLY A 666 22.44 -28.28 34.49
CA GLY A 666 23.35 -27.72 35.48
C GLY A 666 22.70 -26.87 36.59
N ARG A 667 21.37 -26.75 36.64
CA ARG A 667 20.66 -26.09 37.75
C ARG A 667 20.00 -27.15 38.64
N ARG A 668 20.55 -27.34 39.84
CA ARG A 668 19.98 -28.19 40.89
C ARG A 668 18.91 -27.41 41.65
N ALA A 669 17.69 -27.92 41.69
CA ALA A 669 16.57 -27.42 42.46
C ALA A 669 16.11 -28.51 43.44
N LEU A 670 16.28 -28.26 44.74
CA LEU A 670 15.69 -29.12 45.78
C LEU A 670 14.20 -28.78 45.89
N LEU A 671 13.39 -29.43 45.05
CA LEU A 671 11.94 -29.27 45.01
C LEU A 671 11.27 -30.56 45.46
N LEU A 672 10.65 -30.51 46.64
CA LEU A 672 9.74 -31.51 47.17
C LEU A 672 8.44 -31.61 46.33
N ARG A 673 8.49 -32.17 45.10
CA ARG A 673 7.32 -32.63 44.28
C ARG A 673 7.74 -33.35 42.96
N ILE A 674 6.76 -34.00 42.31
CA ILE A 674 6.87 -34.88 41.10
C ILE A 674 6.90 -34.06 39.77
N CYS A 675 7.50 -34.57 38.68
CA CYS A 675 7.98 -33.78 37.50
C CYS A 675 7.92 -34.46 36.10
N LYS A 676 8.06 -33.62 35.03
CA LYS A 676 8.65 -33.80 33.64
C LYS A 676 8.43 -32.46 32.84
N GLU A 677 8.63 -32.26 31.52
CA GLU A 677 9.82 -32.21 30.60
C GLU A 677 9.45 -31.27 29.39
N TYR A 678 10.29 -30.80 28.42
CA TYR A 678 11.74 -30.90 28.16
C TYR A 678 12.39 -29.55 27.66
N ASP A 679 12.82 -29.36 26.39
CA ASP A 679 13.83 -28.34 25.94
C ASP A 679 13.92 -28.08 24.38
N LEU A 680 14.81 -27.13 23.94
CA LEU A 680 15.57 -26.96 22.64
C LEU A 680 15.56 -25.61 21.82
N ALA A 681 16.02 -25.59 20.53
CA ALA A 681 16.73 -24.48 19.82
C ALA A 681 16.84 -24.67 18.26
N ALA A 682 17.30 -23.78 17.33
CA ALA A 682 17.45 -22.29 17.20
C ALA A 682 18.05 -21.84 15.80
N GLN A 683 18.14 -20.51 15.53
CA GLN A 683 18.94 -19.75 14.49
C GLN A 683 18.39 -19.53 13.04
N SER A 684 18.93 -18.51 12.29
CA SER A 684 18.34 -17.90 11.07
C SER A 684 19.33 -17.09 10.18
N LEU A 685 18.97 -16.80 8.91
CA LEU A 685 19.60 -15.76 8.05
C LEU A 685 18.54 -14.95 7.23
N SER A 686 18.95 -13.91 6.48
CA SER A 686 18.08 -12.78 6.06
C SER A 686 18.06 -12.42 4.56
N LEU A 687 16.92 -11.92 4.06
CA LEU A 687 16.78 -11.05 2.88
C LEU A 687 15.44 -10.25 2.98
N GLY A 688 15.26 -9.16 2.22
CA GLY A 688 14.13 -8.22 2.41
C GLY A 688 13.65 -7.48 1.14
N PRO A 689 12.56 -6.68 1.23
CA PRO A 689 11.83 -6.15 0.06
C PRO A 689 12.29 -4.75 -0.42
N HIS A 690 12.11 -4.49 -1.72
CA HIS A 690 12.67 -3.32 -2.42
C HIS A 690 11.79 -2.05 -2.51
N SER A 691 10.55 -2.05 -2.00
CA SER A 691 9.65 -0.88 -2.07
C SER A 691 9.72 -0.03 -0.80
N LEU A 692 9.65 1.31 -0.88
CA LEU A 692 9.70 2.20 0.30
C LEU A 692 8.55 1.94 1.30
N HIS A 693 7.32 1.73 0.81
CA HIS A 693 6.16 1.40 1.65
C HIS A 693 6.31 0.01 2.30
N GLY A 694 6.83 -0.99 1.58
CA GLY A 694 7.12 -2.32 2.12
C GLY A 694 8.22 -2.29 3.18
N LEU A 695 9.35 -1.63 2.89
CA LEU A 695 10.47 -1.49 3.82
C LEU A 695 10.05 -0.77 5.11
N THR A 696 9.33 0.35 5.01
CA THR A 696 8.79 1.05 6.18
C THR A 696 7.78 0.21 6.94
N GLY A 697 6.91 -0.55 6.27
CA GLY A 697 5.97 -1.48 6.91
C GLY A 697 6.66 -2.60 7.70
N VAL A 698 7.69 -3.21 7.11
CA VAL A 698 8.53 -4.23 7.78
C VAL A 698 9.24 -3.64 9.00
N MET A 699 9.82 -2.44 8.88
CA MET A 699 10.49 -1.77 10.00
C MET A 699 9.51 -1.34 11.10
N LEU A 700 8.31 -0.85 10.74
CA LEU A 700 7.24 -0.55 11.69
C LEU A 700 6.82 -1.79 12.47
N PHE A 701 6.63 -2.93 11.80
CA PHE A 701 6.24 -4.17 12.46
C PHE A 701 7.33 -4.70 13.41
N LEU A 702 8.61 -4.58 13.03
CA LEU A 702 9.74 -4.91 13.90
C LEU A 702 9.80 -3.99 15.14
N VAL A 703 9.65 -2.68 14.97
CA VAL A 703 9.62 -1.71 16.07
C VAL A 703 8.43 -1.98 17.00
N LEU A 704 7.24 -2.25 16.46
CA LEU A 704 6.06 -2.63 17.24
C LEU A 704 6.30 -3.92 18.05
N ALA A 705 6.84 -4.97 17.43
CA ALA A 705 7.14 -6.23 18.12
C ALA A 705 8.10 -6.03 19.31
N ILE A 706 9.15 -5.24 19.13
CA ILE A 706 10.10 -4.90 20.20
C ILE A 706 9.41 -4.09 21.31
N MET A 707 8.69 -3.02 20.95
CA MET A 707 8.00 -2.15 21.91
C MET A 707 6.99 -2.90 22.76
N TYR A 708 6.08 -3.67 22.15
CA TYR A 708 5.00 -4.37 22.85
C TYR A 708 5.53 -5.44 23.82
N ILE A 709 6.55 -6.19 23.41
CA ILE A 709 7.08 -7.30 24.22
C ILE A 709 7.84 -6.80 25.43
N PHE A 710 8.69 -5.78 25.28
CA PHE A 710 9.40 -5.20 26.43
C PHE A 710 8.47 -4.38 27.34
N ALA A 711 7.41 -3.77 26.80
CA ALA A 711 6.37 -3.11 27.60
C ALA A 711 5.44 -4.07 28.35
N SER A 712 5.37 -5.35 27.95
CA SER A 712 4.53 -6.34 28.61
C SER A 712 4.81 -6.48 30.11
N HIS A 713 3.76 -6.78 30.88
CA HIS A 713 3.83 -6.85 32.35
C HIS A 713 4.91 -7.82 32.87
N HIS A 714 5.21 -8.91 32.14
CA HIS A 714 6.31 -9.80 32.52
C HIS A 714 7.67 -9.10 32.44
N PHE A 715 7.98 -8.43 31.33
CA PHE A 715 9.30 -7.83 31.12
C PHE A 715 9.48 -6.53 31.91
N ARG A 716 8.43 -5.70 32.06
CA ARG A 716 8.45 -4.52 32.96
C ARG A 716 8.75 -4.90 34.42
N ARG A 717 8.27 -6.06 34.92
CA ARG A 717 8.67 -6.59 36.25
C ARG A 717 10.15 -7.01 36.31
N ARG A 718 10.76 -7.45 35.19
CA ARG A 718 12.14 -7.96 35.12
C ARG A 718 13.18 -6.84 34.95
N SER A 719 13.06 -6.01 33.92
CA SER A 719 13.99 -4.92 33.61
C SER A 719 13.22 -3.65 33.31
N PHE A 720 13.52 -2.59 34.06
CA PHE A 720 12.80 -1.33 33.97
C PHE A 720 13.47 -0.35 33.01
N GLN A 721 14.81 -0.33 33.01
CA GLN A 721 15.61 0.37 32.01
C GLN A 721 15.36 -0.19 30.60
N GLY A 722 15.20 -1.52 30.47
CA GLY A 722 14.86 -2.17 29.19
C GLY A 722 13.48 -1.81 28.65
N PHE A 723 12.50 -1.57 29.55
CA PHE A 723 11.19 -1.03 29.17
C PHE A 723 11.34 0.37 28.57
N TRP A 724 11.92 1.34 29.31
CA TRP A 724 12.05 2.71 28.79
C TRP A 724 12.89 2.81 27.51
N LEU A 725 14.03 2.11 27.45
CA LEU A 725 14.90 2.09 26.26
C LEU A 725 14.18 1.67 24.98
N THR A 726 13.32 0.64 25.07
CA THR A 726 12.54 0.17 23.92
C THR A 726 11.29 0.99 23.69
N HIS A 727 10.65 1.51 24.74
CA HIS A 727 9.44 2.33 24.61
C HIS A 727 9.74 3.67 23.92
N HIS A 728 10.93 4.26 24.11
CA HIS A 728 11.38 5.45 23.38
C HIS A 728 11.45 5.29 21.84
N LEU A 729 11.37 4.07 21.31
CA LEU A 729 11.21 3.83 19.87
C LEU A 729 9.89 4.37 19.30
N TYR A 730 8.95 4.87 20.13
CA TYR A 730 7.77 5.60 19.65
C TYR A 730 8.12 6.78 18.72
N ILE A 731 9.28 7.42 18.92
CA ILE A 731 9.75 8.52 18.06
C ILE A 731 10.04 7.99 16.65
N LEU A 732 10.79 6.89 16.57
CA LEU A 732 11.10 6.21 15.31
C LEU A 732 9.84 5.67 14.63
N LEU A 733 8.89 5.13 15.42
CA LEU A 733 7.60 4.65 14.94
C LEU A 733 6.78 5.78 14.28
N TYR A 734 6.67 6.95 14.91
CA TYR A 734 5.93 8.07 14.29
C TYR A 734 6.62 8.63 13.04
N VAL A 735 7.96 8.71 13.03
CA VAL A 735 8.72 9.07 11.82
C VAL A 735 8.46 8.06 10.69
N LEU A 736 8.54 6.76 10.98
CA LEU A 736 8.26 5.71 10.01
C LEU A 736 6.80 5.71 9.54
N LEU A 737 5.81 6.03 10.39
CA LEU A 737 4.40 6.15 9.99
C LEU A 737 4.16 7.30 9.01
N ILE A 738 4.84 8.44 9.18
CA ILE A 738 4.79 9.56 8.23
C ILE A 738 5.37 9.14 6.88
N ILE A 739 6.53 8.47 6.87
CA ILE A 739 7.20 8.02 5.63
C ILE A 739 6.42 6.86 4.96
N HIS A 740 5.79 5.98 5.73
CA HIS A 740 5.04 4.84 5.22
C HIS A 740 3.85 5.27 4.34
N GLY A 741 3.14 6.32 4.74
CA GLY A 741 2.05 6.90 3.95
C GLY A 741 2.48 7.85 2.83
N SER A 742 3.68 8.44 2.89
CA SER A 742 4.04 9.59 2.04
C SER A 742 4.08 9.30 0.54
N PHE A 743 4.30 8.03 0.15
CA PHE A 743 4.32 7.60 -1.25
C PHE A 743 2.92 7.57 -1.92
N ALA A 744 1.84 7.80 -1.17
CA ALA A 744 0.47 7.95 -1.65
C ALA A 744 -0.09 6.80 -2.54
N LEU A 745 0.49 5.60 -2.45
CA LEU A 745 0.29 4.47 -3.37
C LEU A 745 -1.18 4.10 -3.66
N ILE A 746 -2.07 4.28 -2.68
CA ILE A 746 -3.50 3.94 -2.75
C ILE A 746 -4.37 5.19 -2.51
N GLN A 747 -3.97 6.03 -1.56
CA GLN A 747 -4.62 7.30 -1.22
C GLN A 747 -3.56 8.29 -0.71
N LEU A 748 -3.89 9.59 -0.75
CA LEU A 748 -3.07 10.66 -0.17
C LEU A 748 -2.78 10.41 1.32
N PRO A 749 -1.58 10.75 1.83
CA PRO A 749 -1.19 10.50 3.22
C PRO A 749 -2.05 11.27 4.22
N ARG A 750 -2.97 10.59 4.92
CA ARG A 750 -3.82 11.20 5.96
C ARG A 750 -3.24 11.16 7.38
N PHE A 751 -2.20 10.37 7.64
CA PHE A 751 -1.66 10.17 9.00
C PHE A 751 -1.24 11.48 9.68
N HIS A 752 -0.63 12.41 8.95
CA HIS A 752 -0.19 13.70 9.50
C HIS A 752 -1.34 14.54 10.07
N ILE A 753 -2.56 14.41 9.51
CA ILE A 753 -3.76 15.12 9.98
C ILE A 753 -4.13 14.63 11.39
N PHE A 754 -4.15 13.31 11.59
CA PHE A 754 -4.41 12.69 12.89
C PHE A 754 -3.27 12.88 13.90
N PHE A 755 -2.04 13.10 13.43
CA PHE A 755 -0.86 13.27 14.29
C PHE A 755 -0.66 14.72 14.77
N LEU A 756 -1.04 15.72 13.98
CA LEU A 756 -0.72 17.14 14.22
C LEU A 756 -1.25 17.68 15.56
N VAL A 757 -2.54 17.53 15.84
CA VAL A 757 -3.12 18.06 17.09
C VAL A 757 -2.59 17.29 18.32
N PRO A 758 -2.58 15.94 18.35
CA PRO A 758 -1.99 15.20 19.48
C PRO A 758 -0.50 15.48 19.73
N VAL A 759 0.33 15.64 18.69
CA VAL A 759 1.75 15.93 18.90
C VAL A 759 1.98 17.34 19.45
N LEU A 760 1.19 18.33 19.02
CA LEU A 760 1.25 19.69 19.59
C LEU A 760 0.81 19.69 21.07
N MET A 761 -0.29 18.99 21.41
CA MET A 761 -0.74 18.84 22.80
C MET A 761 0.31 18.12 23.66
N TYR A 762 0.90 17.03 23.16
CA TYR A 762 1.95 16.29 23.86
C TYR A 762 3.22 17.12 24.08
N MET A 763 3.64 17.90 23.08
CA MET A 763 4.78 18.81 23.23
C MET A 763 4.49 19.93 24.23
N GLY A 764 3.26 20.47 24.26
CA GLY A 764 2.81 21.41 25.30
C GLY A 764 2.88 20.83 26.71
N ASP A 765 2.25 19.67 26.93
CA ASP A 765 2.32 18.93 28.21
C ASP A 765 3.76 18.64 28.66
N LYS A 766 4.65 18.27 27.72
CA LYS A 766 6.05 18.01 28.01
C LYS A 766 6.85 19.28 28.32
N LEU A 767 6.59 20.40 27.65
CA LEU A 767 7.19 21.70 28.00
C LEU A 767 6.74 22.17 29.39
N VAL A 768 5.45 22.05 29.72
CA VAL A 768 4.94 22.34 31.07
C VAL A 768 5.59 21.42 32.11
N SER A 769 5.64 20.10 31.84
CA SER A 769 6.29 19.10 32.71
C SER A 769 7.80 19.30 32.90
N LEU A 770 8.46 20.00 31.97
CA LEU A 770 9.89 20.36 32.06
C LEU A 770 10.11 21.71 32.76
N SER A 771 9.12 22.62 32.73
CA SER A 771 9.15 23.88 33.48
C SER A 771 8.92 23.70 34.99
N GLN A 772 8.32 22.57 35.39
CA GLN A 772 8.06 22.23 36.80
C GLN A 772 9.36 21.90 37.55
N LYS A 773 9.69 22.73 38.56
CA LYS A 773 10.89 22.61 39.38
C LYS A 773 10.75 21.47 40.40
N LYS A 774 11.30 20.30 40.06
CA LYS A 774 11.37 19.14 40.96
C LYS A 774 12.37 19.38 42.08
N VAL A 775 11.99 19.11 43.32
CA VAL A 775 12.77 19.39 44.53
C VAL A 775 13.37 18.09 45.08
N GLU A 776 14.68 18.07 45.31
CA GLU A 776 15.36 16.94 45.93
C GLU A 776 15.16 16.96 47.45
N ILE A 777 14.68 15.85 48.03
CA ILE A 777 14.32 15.72 49.45
C ILE A 777 14.94 14.45 50.07
N SER A 778 15.25 14.53 51.36
CA SER A 778 15.73 13.39 52.16
C SER A 778 14.62 12.78 53.01
N VAL A 779 14.49 11.46 52.96
CA VAL A 779 13.61 10.69 53.86
C VAL A 779 14.23 10.62 55.25
N VAL A 780 13.46 11.02 56.25
CA VAL A 780 13.84 11.06 57.67
C VAL A 780 13.40 9.78 58.38
N LYS A 781 12.21 9.25 58.05
CA LYS A 781 11.66 8.03 58.63
C LYS A 781 11.06 7.13 57.53
N ALA A 782 11.20 5.82 57.67
CA ALA A 782 10.60 4.85 56.77
C ALA A 782 10.14 3.60 57.54
N GLU A 783 8.85 3.28 57.47
CA GLU A 783 8.21 2.21 58.26
C GLU A 783 7.43 1.23 57.37
N LEU A 784 7.63 -0.06 57.62
CA LEU A 784 6.96 -1.15 56.90
C LEU A 784 5.69 -1.58 57.64
N LEU A 785 4.60 -0.83 57.45
CA LEU A 785 3.31 -1.16 58.03
C LEU A 785 2.75 -2.50 57.49
N PRO A 786 1.80 -3.14 58.21
CA PRO A 786 1.07 -4.32 57.74
C PRO A 786 0.35 -4.14 56.39
N SER A 787 -0.19 -5.23 55.85
CA SER A 787 -0.98 -5.26 54.61
C SER A 787 -0.31 -4.66 53.36
N GLY A 788 1.02 -4.49 53.39
CA GLY A 788 1.82 -4.01 52.26
C GLY A 788 1.88 -2.48 52.11
N VAL A 789 1.55 -1.71 53.15
CA VAL A 789 1.67 -0.24 53.14
C VAL A 789 3.03 0.21 53.67
N THR A 790 3.71 1.10 52.96
CA THR A 790 5.00 1.69 53.35
C THR A 790 4.75 3.14 53.75
N HIS A 791 5.02 3.47 55.01
CA HIS A 791 4.97 4.86 55.49
C HIS A 791 6.33 5.51 55.27
N LEU A 792 6.38 6.66 54.61
CA LEU A 792 7.58 7.46 54.39
C LEU A 792 7.35 8.88 54.91
N GLU A 793 8.31 9.39 55.67
CA GLU A 793 8.29 10.72 56.28
C GLU A 793 9.53 11.49 55.85
N PHE A 794 9.38 12.72 55.38
CA PHE A 794 10.45 13.52 54.79
C PHE A 794 10.29 15.01 55.08
N GLN A 795 11.42 15.72 55.11
CA GLN A 795 11.44 17.13 55.47
C GLN A 795 10.70 17.98 54.44
N ARG A 796 9.82 18.87 54.92
CA ARG A 796 9.06 19.82 54.09
C ARG A 796 10.02 20.84 53.43
N PRO A 797 9.95 21.05 52.10
CA PRO A 797 10.75 22.08 51.45
C PRO A 797 10.35 23.50 51.88
N GLN A 798 11.31 24.42 51.90
CA GLN A 798 11.04 25.85 52.11
C GLN A 798 10.09 26.39 51.02
N GLY A 799 9.02 27.06 51.44
CA GLY A 799 7.96 27.54 50.54
C GLY A 799 6.98 26.47 50.05
N PHE A 800 6.98 25.27 50.63
CA PHE A 800 6.01 24.22 50.29
C PHE A 800 4.69 24.42 51.05
N GLU A 801 3.78 25.20 50.46
CA GLU A 801 2.39 25.36 50.91
C GLU A 801 1.49 24.35 50.19
N TYR A 802 0.58 23.72 50.92
CA TYR A 802 -0.39 22.77 50.39
C TYR A 802 -1.67 22.76 51.24
N LYS A 803 -2.75 22.22 50.68
CA LYS A 803 -4.04 22.01 51.36
C LYS A 803 -4.31 20.53 51.59
N SER A 804 -5.10 20.25 52.62
CA SER A 804 -5.56 18.90 52.95
C SER A 804 -6.22 18.20 51.76
N GLY A 805 -5.81 16.96 51.50
CA GLY A 805 -6.26 16.18 50.35
C GLY A 805 -5.51 16.45 49.03
N GLN A 806 -4.54 17.36 48.97
CA GLN A 806 -3.65 17.45 47.80
C GLN A 806 -2.65 16.29 47.72
N TRP A 807 -2.15 16.03 46.52
CA TRP A 807 -1.21 14.95 46.22
C TRP A 807 0.07 15.46 45.55
N VAL A 808 1.14 14.68 45.67
CA VAL A 808 2.47 14.97 45.12
C VAL A 808 2.90 13.82 44.22
N ARG A 809 3.85 14.06 43.32
CA ARG A 809 4.58 12.99 42.64
C ARG A 809 5.96 12.84 43.29
N ILE A 810 6.40 11.59 43.44
CA ILE A 810 7.77 11.28 43.88
C ILE A 810 8.50 10.41 42.85
N ALA A 811 9.80 10.66 42.67
CA ALA A 811 10.72 9.76 41.97
C ALA A 811 11.87 9.32 42.89
N CYS A 812 12.33 8.08 42.74
CA CYS A 812 13.38 7.48 43.57
C CYS A 812 14.50 6.92 42.69
N LEU A 813 15.59 7.66 42.50
CA LEU A 813 16.67 7.26 41.59
C LEU A 813 17.37 5.96 42.01
N ALA A 814 17.33 5.59 43.30
CA ALA A 814 17.85 4.31 43.79
C ALA A 814 17.14 3.07 43.18
N LEU A 815 15.97 3.23 42.57
CA LEU A 815 15.28 2.18 41.81
C LEU A 815 15.89 1.94 40.40
N GLY A 816 16.84 2.80 39.98
CA GLY A 816 17.36 2.84 38.60
C GLY A 816 16.39 3.49 37.62
N THR A 817 15.49 4.37 38.10
CA THR A 817 14.37 4.94 37.32
C THR A 817 14.09 6.38 37.71
N ASN A 818 13.82 7.25 36.74
CA ASN A 818 13.32 8.61 36.97
C ASN A 818 11.80 8.73 36.73
N GLU A 819 11.03 7.67 37.02
CA GLU A 819 9.56 7.74 36.98
C GLU A 819 9.02 8.47 38.22
N CYS A 820 8.14 9.44 38.00
CA CYS A 820 7.44 10.18 39.04
C CYS A 820 6.04 9.56 39.27
N HIS A 821 5.81 8.93 40.42
CA HIS A 821 4.54 8.27 40.78
C HIS A 821 3.72 9.15 41.75
N PRO A 822 2.40 9.31 41.55
CA PRO A 822 1.59 10.20 42.37
C PRO A 822 1.06 9.53 43.66
N PHE A 823 1.11 10.25 44.79
CA PHE A 823 0.58 9.82 46.09
C PHE A 823 0.00 11.01 46.86
N THR A 824 -1.12 10.82 47.54
CA THR A 824 -1.74 11.85 48.40
C THR A 824 -0.93 12.05 49.67
N LEU A 825 -0.75 13.32 50.08
CA LEU A 825 -0.12 13.67 51.35
C LEU A 825 -1.03 13.21 52.50
N THR A 826 -0.47 12.47 53.47
CA THR A 826 -1.19 12.01 54.67
C THR A 826 -0.95 12.88 55.90
N SER A 827 0.06 13.77 55.84
CA SER A 827 0.33 14.83 56.81
C SER A 827 -0.66 15.98 56.64
N ALA A 828 -1.01 16.66 57.72
CA ALA A 828 -1.79 17.89 57.68
C ALA A 828 -0.95 19.12 57.28
N PRO A 829 -1.53 20.17 56.65
CA PRO A 829 -0.85 21.39 56.23
C PRO A 829 -0.06 22.14 57.32
N HIS A 830 -0.34 21.89 58.60
CA HIS A 830 0.36 22.46 59.75
C HIS A 830 1.57 21.64 60.22
N GLU A 831 1.82 20.44 59.68
CA GLU A 831 2.99 19.62 60.02
C GLU A 831 4.28 20.15 59.37
N ASP A 832 5.38 20.21 60.12
CA ASP A 832 6.73 20.53 59.60
C ASP A 832 7.33 19.42 58.70
N MET A 833 6.71 18.24 58.75
CA MET A 833 7.11 17.04 58.02
C MET A 833 6.02 16.65 57.03
N LEU A 834 6.42 16.06 55.90
CA LEU A 834 5.51 15.52 54.90
C LEU A 834 5.49 13.99 55.00
N SER A 835 4.29 13.40 55.07
CA SER A 835 4.12 11.94 55.12
C SER A 835 3.37 11.38 53.92
N LEU A 836 3.74 10.17 53.51
CA LEU A 836 3.08 9.39 52.45
C LEU A 836 2.86 7.94 52.88
N HIS A 837 1.66 7.43 52.63
CA HIS A 837 1.30 6.03 52.81
C HIS A 837 1.18 5.31 51.46
N ILE A 838 2.21 4.53 51.10
CA ILE A 838 2.40 3.94 49.78
C ILE A 838 2.07 2.44 49.80
N TRP A 839 0.96 2.04 49.18
CA TRP A 839 0.59 0.63 49.06
C TRP A 839 1.39 -0.08 47.95
N ALA A 840 1.83 -1.32 48.20
CA ALA A 840 2.66 -2.11 47.29
C ALA A 840 1.91 -2.73 46.08
N ALA A 841 1.06 -1.95 45.42
CA ALA A 841 0.14 -2.39 44.37
C ALA A 841 0.80 -2.79 43.04
N GLY A 842 2.00 -2.28 42.73
CA GLY A 842 2.68 -2.50 41.45
C GLY A 842 4.21 -2.55 41.52
N PRO A 843 4.89 -2.89 40.40
CA PRO A 843 6.31 -3.24 40.40
C PRO A 843 7.26 -2.13 40.91
N TRP A 844 6.88 -0.87 40.73
CA TRP A 844 7.60 0.28 41.25
C TRP A 844 7.44 0.38 42.78
N THR A 845 6.20 0.36 43.28
CA THR A 845 5.89 0.42 44.73
C THR A 845 6.44 -0.77 45.53
N THR A 846 6.43 -1.99 44.97
CA THR A 846 7.03 -3.16 45.63
C THR A 846 8.54 -3.00 45.77
N ARG A 847 9.24 -2.53 44.71
CA ARG A 847 10.67 -2.25 44.78
C ARG A 847 11.00 -1.07 45.71
N LEU A 848 10.13 -0.06 45.79
CA LEU A 848 10.28 1.02 46.78
C LEU A 848 10.26 0.44 48.20
N ARG A 849 9.27 -0.40 48.51
CA ARG A 849 9.18 -1.14 49.79
C ARG A 849 10.44 -1.97 50.08
N GLU A 850 10.91 -2.76 49.11
CA GLU A 850 12.16 -3.55 49.21
C GLU A 850 13.41 -2.67 49.41
N THR A 851 13.43 -1.47 48.83
CA THR A 851 14.56 -0.53 48.94
C THR A 851 14.62 0.10 50.33
N TYR A 852 13.48 0.55 50.87
CA TYR A 852 13.37 1.16 52.19
C TYR A 852 13.24 0.15 53.35
N SER A 853 13.30 -1.15 53.07
CA SER A 853 13.35 -2.18 54.13
C SER A 853 14.59 -2.01 55.02
N PRO A 854 14.46 -2.01 56.36
CA PRO A 854 15.57 -1.72 57.26
C PRO A 854 16.66 -2.81 57.21
N PRO A 855 17.96 -2.44 57.25
CA PRO A 855 19.04 -3.41 57.38
C PRO A 855 19.11 -3.95 58.81
N THR A 856 19.17 -5.27 58.98
CA THR A 856 19.41 -5.89 60.29
C THR A 856 20.88 -5.74 60.70
N GLY A 857 21.19 -4.62 61.34
CA GLY A 857 22.46 -4.40 62.05
C GLY A 857 23.43 -3.41 61.42
N ASP A 858 23.01 -2.16 61.18
CA ASP A 858 23.85 -1.01 61.52
C ASP A 858 23.03 0.30 61.60
N SER A 859 23.31 1.17 62.58
CA SER A 859 22.46 2.34 62.90
C SER A 859 22.78 3.62 62.11
N CYS A 860 23.56 3.52 61.02
CA CYS A 860 24.07 4.67 60.26
C CYS A 860 23.82 4.59 58.73
N ALA A 861 22.90 3.73 58.29
CA ALA A 861 22.52 3.62 56.88
C ALA A 861 21.55 4.74 56.46
N LYS A 862 22.07 5.81 55.82
CA LYS A 862 21.24 6.91 55.30
C LYS A 862 20.23 6.40 54.25
N HIS A 863 18.96 6.78 54.40
CA HIS A 863 17.90 6.45 53.45
C HIS A 863 18.17 7.08 52.06
N PRO A 864 17.66 6.47 50.96
CA PRO A 864 17.68 7.08 49.65
C PRO A 864 16.93 8.42 49.61
N LYS A 865 17.39 9.31 48.73
CA LYS A 865 16.70 10.58 48.42
C LYS A 865 15.54 10.35 47.45
N LEU A 866 14.53 11.22 47.54
CA LEU A 866 13.42 11.31 46.60
C LEU A 866 13.47 12.66 45.87
N TYR A 867 12.81 12.73 44.71
CA TYR A 867 12.49 13.99 44.03
C TYR A 867 10.99 14.23 44.10
N LEU A 868 10.60 15.33 44.74
CA LEU A 868 9.22 15.79 44.94
C LEU A 868 8.81 16.72 43.79
N ASP A 869 7.56 16.60 43.35
CA ASP A 869 6.93 17.40 42.29
C ASP A 869 5.46 17.62 42.68
N GLY A 870 4.98 18.87 42.64
CA GLY A 870 3.67 19.29 43.18
C GLY A 870 3.79 20.42 44.23
N PRO A 871 2.72 20.67 45.03
CA PRO A 871 1.49 19.87 45.13
C PRO A 871 0.59 19.97 43.89
N PHE A 872 -0.30 18.98 43.76
CA PHE A 872 -1.29 18.84 42.71
C PHE A 872 -2.67 18.50 43.30
N GLY A 873 -3.72 18.77 42.54
CA GLY A 873 -5.11 18.75 43.02
C GLY A 873 -5.54 20.14 43.51
N GLU A 874 -6.82 20.47 43.36
CA GLU A 874 -7.32 21.84 43.55
C GLU A 874 -7.50 22.24 45.03
N GLY A 875 -7.58 21.25 45.94
CA GLY A 875 -7.69 21.49 47.38
C GLY A 875 -9.03 22.12 47.78
N HIS A 876 -10.12 21.59 47.25
CA HIS A 876 -11.48 21.94 47.66
C HIS A 876 -11.71 21.49 49.11
N GLN A 877 -11.98 22.45 49.99
CA GLN A 877 -12.25 22.20 51.42
C GLN A 877 -13.67 22.71 51.75
N GLU A 878 -14.65 22.34 50.91
CA GLU A 878 -16.00 22.90 50.96
C GLU A 878 -16.78 22.54 52.23
N TRP A 879 -16.34 21.54 53.01
CA TRP A 879 -16.89 21.21 54.33
C TRP A 879 -16.85 22.38 55.33
N HIS A 880 -15.92 23.34 55.18
CA HIS A 880 -15.92 24.56 56.00
C HIS A 880 -17.10 25.51 55.70
N LYS A 881 -17.86 25.29 54.62
CA LYS A 881 -19.05 26.06 54.24
C LYS A 881 -20.35 25.55 54.87
N PHE A 882 -20.29 24.47 55.67
CA PHE A 882 -21.46 23.83 56.29
C PHE A 882 -21.27 23.67 57.80
N GLU A 883 -22.34 23.86 58.58
CA GLU A 883 -22.29 23.69 60.04
C GLU A 883 -22.14 22.22 60.47
N VAL A 884 -22.62 21.29 59.64
CA VAL A 884 -22.44 19.85 59.82
C VAL A 884 -22.02 19.25 58.49
N SER A 885 -20.98 18.42 58.50
CA SER A 885 -20.43 17.77 57.31
C SER A 885 -20.30 16.25 57.49
N VAL A 886 -20.72 15.48 56.49
CA VAL A 886 -20.53 14.03 56.44
C VAL A 886 -19.42 13.71 55.45
N LEU A 887 -18.29 13.20 55.94
CA LEU A 887 -17.12 12.83 55.14
C LEU A 887 -17.08 11.31 54.95
N VAL A 888 -17.28 10.85 53.72
CA VAL A 888 -17.41 9.41 53.43
C VAL A 888 -16.27 8.94 52.53
N GLY A 889 -15.33 8.19 53.10
CA GLY A 889 -14.25 7.57 52.35
C GLY A 889 -14.44 6.07 52.15
N GLY A 890 -13.92 5.55 51.04
CA GLY A 890 -13.90 4.13 50.75
C GLY A 890 -12.72 3.71 49.88
N GLY A 891 -12.39 2.42 49.92
CA GLY A 891 -11.31 1.84 49.14
C GLY A 891 -9.98 2.60 49.25
N ILE A 892 -9.44 3.01 48.10
CA ILE A 892 -8.24 3.86 48.02
C ILE A 892 -8.52 5.36 48.21
N GLY A 893 -9.78 5.78 48.04
CA GLY A 893 -10.22 7.16 48.16
C GLY A 893 -10.25 7.68 49.60
N VAL A 894 -9.91 6.83 50.59
CA VAL A 894 -9.90 7.22 52.01
C VAL A 894 -8.57 7.80 52.51
N THR A 895 -7.44 7.52 51.82
CA THR A 895 -6.11 8.07 52.14
C THR A 895 -6.07 9.60 52.31
N PRO A 896 -6.77 10.42 51.49
CA PRO A 896 -6.81 11.87 51.65
C PRO A 896 -7.42 12.35 52.98
N PHE A 897 -8.35 11.59 53.55
CA PHE A 897 -9.01 11.99 54.81
C PHE A 897 -8.07 11.94 56.02
N ALA A 898 -6.93 11.24 55.94
CA ALA A 898 -5.89 11.29 56.98
C ALA A 898 -5.41 12.74 57.22
N SER A 899 -5.09 13.45 56.14
CA SER A 899 -4.68 14.85 56.16
C SER A 899 -5.83 15.75 56.59
N ILE A 900 -7.02 15.56 56.00
CA ILE A 900 -8.23 16.38 56.25
C ILE A 900 -8.68 16.32 57.71
N LEU A 901 -8.70 15.15 58.35
CA LEU A 901 -9.17 14.99 59.73
C LEU A 901 -8.21 15.59 60.76
N LYS A 902 -6.90 15.40 60.57
CA LYS A 902 -5.87 16.03 61.40
C LYS A 902 -5.94 17.57 61.31
N ASP A 903 -6.07 18.09 60.09
CA ASP A 903 -6.21 19.52 59.81
C ASP A 903 -7.46 20.12 60.46
N LEU A 904 -8.59 19.40 60.41
CA LEU A 904 -9.84 19.83 61.04
C LEU A 904 -9.77 19.89 62.57
N VAL A 905 -9.23 18.86 63.23
CA VAL A 905 -9.08 18.87 64.69
C VAL A 905 -8.09 19.94 65.15
N PHE A 906 -7.00 20.15 64.41
CA PHE A 906 -6.06 21.25 64.68
C PHE A 906 -6.68 22.64 64.48
N MET A 907 -7.50 22.84 63.44
CA MET A 907 -8.25 24.09 63.27
C MET A 907 -9.22 24.34 64.43
N SER A 908 -9.85 23.30 64.97
CA SER A 908 -10.72 23.38 66.15
C SER A 908 -9.97 23.71 67.44
N SER A 909 -8.81 23.11 67.67
CA SER A 909 -8.01 23.39 68.88
C SER A 909 -7.36 24.77 68.87
N VAL A 910 -7.09 25.34 67.69
CA VAL A 910 -6.53 26.70 67.53
C VAL A 910 -7.61 27.80 67.43
N SER A 911 -8.81 27.50 66.92
CA SER A 911 -9.84 28.51 66.63
C SER A 911 -11.13 28.31 67.42
N CYS A 912 -11.47 29.24 68.31
CA CYS A 912 -12.70 29.19 69.12
C CYS A 912 -14.02 29.49 68.35
N GLN A 913 -13.95 29.75 67.04
CA GLN A 913 -15.12 29.94 66.16
C GLN A 913 -14.93 29.20 64.83
N VAL A 914 -14.99 27.87 64.86
CA VAL A 914 -15.14 27.06 63.65
C VAL A 914 -16.62 26.99 63.25
N PHE A 915 -16.93 27.22 61.97
CA PHE A 915 -18.31 27.18 61.47
C PHE A 915 -18.87 25.74 61.44
N CYS A 916 -18.05 24.78 61.02
CA CYS A 916 -18.38 23.36 61.10
C CYS A 916 -18.26 22.87 62.56
N ARG A 917 -19.37 22.37 63.12
CA ARG A 917 -19.51 21.96 64.53
C ARG A 917 -19.55 20.45 64.72
N LYS A 918 -19.90 19.68 63.68
CA LYS A 918 -19.92 18.22 63.76
C LYS A 918 -19.57 17.57 62.42
N ILE A 919 -18.68 16.60 62.46
CA ILE A 919 -18.15 15.89 61.30
C ILE A 919 -18.39 14.39 61.47
N TYR A 920 -19.04 13.78 60.49
CA TYR A 920 -19.34 12.33 60.51
C TYR A 920 -18.45 11.61 59.51
N PHE A 921 -17.46 10.85 60.01
CA PHE A 921 -16.45 10.21 59.17
C PHE A 921 -16.61 8.68 59.06
N ARG A 922 -16.29 8.10 57.90
CA ARG A 922 -16.52 6.67 57.62
C ARG A 922 -15.37 6.04 56.81
N GLN A 923 -14.85 4.89 57.25
CA GLN A 923 -13.59 4.31 56.75
C GLN A 923 -13.39 2.77 56.95
N PHE A 924 -12.37 2.23 56.26
CA PHE A 924 -11.69 0.92 56.28
C PHE A 924 -10.39 0.86 57.15
N GLU A 925 -10.02 -0.31 57.65
CA GLU A 925 -9.20 -0.52 58.86
C GLU A 925 -7.74 -0.01 58.94
N TRP A 926 -7.03 0.33 57.85
CA TRP A 926 -5.58 0.57 57.94
C TRP A 926 -5.20 1.91 58.58
N LEU A 927 -6.12 2.89 58.58
CA LEU A 927 -5.91 4.19 59.22
C LEU A 927 -6.28 4.18 60.71
N ALA A 928 -6.56 3.02 61.33
CA ALA A 928 -6.99 2.94 62.72
C ALA A 928 -6.05 3.66 63.71
N ASP A 929 -4.73 3.65 63.47
CA ASP A 929 -3.75 4.36 64.31
C ASP A 929 -3.83 5.89 64.18
N ILE A 930 -4.13 6.42 62.98
CA ILE A 930 -4.34 7.86 62.74
C ILE A 930 -5.75 8.28 63.14
N ILE A 931 -6.76 7.41 63.04
CA ILE A 931 -8.09 7.63 63.63
C ILE A 931 -7.96 7.78 65.15
N ARG A 932 -7.16 6.92 65.81
CA ARG A 932 -6.89 7.03 67.26
C ARG A 932 -6.19 8.34 67.61
N GLU A 933 -5.21 8.75 66.81
CA GLU A 933 -4.52 10.04 66.96
C GLU A 933 -5.51 11.23 66.86
N VAL A 934 -6.47 11.16 65.93
CA VAL A 934 -7.52 12.19 65.79
C VAL A 934 -8.53 12.14 66.95
N GLU A 935 -8.98 10.96 67.39
CA GLU A 935 -9.84 10.78 68.59
C GLU A 935 -9.18 11.31 69.87
N GLU A 936 -7.85 11.21 69.99
CA GLU A 936 -7.11 11.62 71.19
C GLU A 936 -6.82 13.12 71.26
N ASN A 937 -6.78 13.81 70.11
CA ASN A 937 -6.60 15.26 70.01
C ASN A 937 -7.94 16.04 69.90
N ASP A 938 -9.07 15.36 69.66
CA ASP A 938 -10.38 16.02 69.57
C ASP A 938 -10.96 16.36 70.95
N HIS A 939 -10.54 17.50 71.48
CA HIS A 939 -10.99 18.03 72.77
C HIS A 939 -12.37 18.74 72.71
N GLN A 940 -13.00 18.80 71.53
CA GLN A 940 -14.28 19.52 71.32
C GLN A 940 -15.42 18.59 70.86
N ASP A 941 -15.16 17.29 70.67
CA ASP A 941 -16.08 16.33 70.05
C ASP A 941 -16.54 16.82 68.66
N LEU A 942 -15.61 17.33 67.85
CA LEU A 942 -15.87 17.77 66.47
C LEU A 942 -16.18 16.56 65.56
N VAL A 943 -15.47 15.44 65.72
CA VAL A 943 -15.43 14.33 64.76
C VAL A 943 -16.00 13.02 65.34
N SER A 944 -17.19 12.64 64.91
CA SER A 944 -17.79 11.33 65.19
C SER A 944 -17.47 10.35 64.06
N MET A 945 -16.84 9.21 64.36
CA MET A 945 -16.46 8.24 63.31
C MET A 945 -17.25 6.92 63.41
N HIS A 946 -17.59 6.37 62.24
CA HIS A 946 -18.32 5.13 62.10
C HIS A 946 -17.62 4.25 61.05
N ILE A 947 -16.90 3.23 61.50
CA ILE A 947 -16.22 2.27 60.63
C ILE A 947 -17.27 1.32 60.05
N TYR A 948 -17.18 0.97 58.76
CA TYR A 948 -18.14 0.07 58.08
C TYR A 948 -17.40 -1.02 57.30
N ILE A 949 -17.42 -2.24 57.84
CA ILE A 949 -16.81 -3.42 57.21
C ILE A 949 -17.85 -4.09 56.31
N THR A 950 -17.66 -3.96 54.99
CA THR A 950 -18.60 -4.46 53.96
C THR A 950 -18.27 -5.88 53.45
N GLN A 951 -17.32 -6.57 54.09
CA GLN A 951 -16.91 -7.94 53.74
C GLN A 951 -18.00 -8.94 54.15
N LEU A 952 -18.17 -10.03 53.38
CA LEU A 952 -19.09 -11.11 53.72
C LEU A 952 -18.48 -12.02 54.81
N ALA A 953 -19.30 -12.49 55.75
CA ALA A 953 -18.86 -13.29 56.89
C ALA A 953 -18.11 -14.57 56.48
N GLU A 954 -18.59 -15.25 55.44
CA GLU A 954 -17.96 -16.43 54.81
C GLU A 954 -16.53 -16.18 54.30
N LYS A 955 -16.14 -14.91 54.15
CA LYS A 955 -14.86 -14.46 53.59
C LYS A 955 -14.07 -13.60 54.57
N PHE A 956 -14.44 -13.54 55.85
CA PHE A 956 -13.64 -12.86 56.86
C PHE A 956 -12.24 -13.46 56.93
N ASP A 957 -11.22 -12.60 56.97
CA ASP A 957 -9.89 -13.03 57.39
C ASP A 957 -9.78 -13.05 58.92
N LEU A 958 -8.64 -13.48 59.45
CA LEU A 958 -8.42 -13.56 60.90
C LEU A 958 -8.62 -12.20 61.59
N ARG A 959 -8.24 -11.10 60.91
CA ARG A 959 -8.32 -9.73 61.44
C ARG A 959 -9.76 -9.23 61.51
N THR A 960 -10.52 -9.40 60.43
CA THR A 960 -11.96 -9.09 60.37
C THR A 960 -12.73 -9.91 61.42
N THR A 961 -12.35 -11.18 61.60
CA THR A 961 -12.94 -12.07 62.61
C THR A 961 -12.66 -11.59 64.04
N MET A 962 -11.42 -11.17 64.34
CA MET A 962 -11.08 -10.59 65.65
C MET A 962 -11.80 -9.26 65.90
N LEU A 963 -11.95 -8.39 64.89
CA LEU A 963 -12.77 -7.18 64.99
C LEU A 963 -14.23 -7.49 65.33
N TYR A 964 -14.85 -8.44 64.62
CA TYR A 964 -16.23 -8.85 64.89
C TYR A 964 -16.43 -9.43 66.30
N ILE A 965 -15.45 -10.18 66.80
CA ILE A 965 -15.47 -10.75 68.15
C ILE A 965 -15.25 -9.64 69.20
N CYS A 966 -14.24 -8.79 69.04
CA CYS A 966 -13.93 -7.74 70.02
C CYS A 966 -14.96 -6.61 70.09
N GLU A 967 -15.70 -6.33 69.01
CA GLU A 967 -16.69 -5.26 68.97
C GLU A 967 -18.10 -5.69 69.43
N ARG A 968 -18.44 -6.98 69.35
CA ARG A 968 -19.78 -7.51 69.70
C ARG A 968 -19.82 -8.60 70.76
N HIS A 969 -18.72 -9.29 71.02
CA HIS A 969 -18.68 -10.50 71.86
C HIS A 969 -17.69 -10.41 73.03
N PHE A 970 -17.01 -9.27 73.18
CA PHE A 970 -16.16 -8.93 74.33
C PHE A 970 -16.56 -7.57 74.91
N GLN A 971 -16.24 -7.36 76.19
CA GLN A 971 -16.50 -6.11 76.89
C GLN A 971 -15.46 -5.05 76.51
N LYS A 972 -15.91 -3.84 76.13
CA LYS A 972 -15.04 -2.69 75.87
C LYS A 972 -14.38 -2.18 77.16
N VAL A 973 -13.16 -1.68 77.06
CA VAL A 973 -12.39 -1.12 78.19
C VAL A 973 -12.31 0.39 78.01
N LEU A 974 -12.78 1.17 78.98
CA LEU A 974 -12.90 2.64 78.87
C LEU A 974 -13.64 3.08 77.58
N ASN A 975 -14.73 2.38 77.24
CA ASN A 975 -15.49 2.47 75.98
C ASN A 975 -14.70 2.21 74.68
N ARG A 976 -13.40 1.89 74.77
CA ARG A 976 -12.55 1.57 73.61
C ARG A 976 -12.57 0.08 73.29
N SER A 977 -12.50 -0.24 72.00
CA SER A 977 -12.50 -1.61 71.49
C SER A 977 -11.14 -2.30 71.74
N LEU A 978 -11.15 -3.51 72.31
CA LEU A 978 -9.93 -4.23 72.72
C LEU A 978 -8.94 -4.54 71.58
N PHE A 979 -9.39 -4.50 70.31
CA PHE A 979 -8.55 -4.84 69.16
C PHE A 979 -7.93 -3.63 68.45
N THR A 980 -8.54 -2.44 68.55
CA THR A 980 -8.10 -1.21 67.85
C THR A 980 -7.73 -0.05 68.77
N GLY A 981 -8.21 -0.07 70.02
CA GLY A 981 -8.06 1.04 70.97
C GLY A 981 -8.95 2.26 70.66
N LEU A 982 -9.88 2.15 69.71
CA LEU A 982 -10.79 3.21 69.28
C LEU A 982 -12.08 3.27 70.10
N GLY A 983 -12.57 4.48 70.35
CA GLY A 983 -13.91 4.73 70.89
C GLY A 983 -15.00 4.57 69.82
N SER A 984 -14.70 4.91 68.57
CA SER A 984 -15.62 4.82 67.42
C SER A 984 -16.19 3.41 67.20
N ILE A 985 -17.46 3.35 66.81
CA ILE A 985 -18.19 2.09 66.61
C ILE A 985 -17.86 1.47 65.25
N SER A 986 -17.56 0.17 65.25
CA SER A 986 -17.34 -0.60 64.01
C SER A 986 -18.57 -1.40 63.61
N HIS A 987 -19.25 -0.95 62.56
CA HIS A 987 -20.42 -1.61 61.97
C HIS A 987 -20.00 -2.66 60.93
N LEU A 988 -20.82 -3.70 60.77
CA LEU A 988 -20.65 -4.72 59.73
C LEU A 988 -21.88 -4.74 58.81
N GLY A 989 -21.64 -4.80 57.50
CA GLY A 989 -22.64 -4.65 56.45
C GLY A 989 -22.53 -3.33 55.70
N ARG A 990 -23.49 -3.06 54.82
CA ARG A 990 -23.54 -1.79 54.05
C ARG A 990 -24.05 -0.64 54.92
N PRO A 991 -23.60 0.60 54.71
CA PRO A 991 -24.09 1.75 55.44
C PRO A 991 -25.55 2.08 55.10
N PRO A 992 -26.42 2.31 56.09
CA PRO A 992 -27.80 2.74 55.89
C PRO A 992 -27.84 4.27 55.67
N PHE A 993 -27.39 4.75 54.51
CA PHE A 993 -27.28 6.19 54.22
C PHE A 993 -28.58 6.97 54.47
N GLU A 994 -29.72 6.44 54.01
CA GLU A 994 -31.04 7.07 54.15
C GLU A 994 -31.50 7.17 55.62
N PRO A 995 -31.58 6.08 56.42
CA PRO A 995 -31.83 6.19 57.86
C PRO A 995 -30.82 7.05 58.63
N PHE A 996 -29.55 7.02 58.23
CA PHE A 996 -28.51 7.85 58.84
C PHE A 996 -28.75 9.34 58.59
N PHE A 997 -29.06 9.74 57.35
CA PHE A 997 -29.40 11.14 57.04
C PHE A 997 -30.68 11.61 57.77
N ASN A 998 -31.70 10.77 57.90
CA ASN A 998 -32.86 11.10 58.75
C ASN A 998 -32.45 11.33 60.21
N SER A 999 -31.62 10.45 60.80
CA SER A 999 -31.16 10.64 62.17
C SER A 999 -30.32 11.91 62.37
N LEU A 1000 -29.65 12.42 61.33
CA LEU A 1000 -28.96 13.72 61.41
C LEU A 1000 -29.95 14.90 61.47
N GLN A 1001 -31.16 14.76 60.91
CA GLN A 1001 -32.21 15.77 61.04
C GLN A 1001 -32.78 15.83 62.47
N GLU A 1002 -32.92 14.67 63.13
CA GLU A 1002 -33.35 14.57 64.52
C GLU A 1002 -32.29 15.10 65.51
N VAL A 1003 -31.00 14.84 65.24
CA VAL A 1003 -29.89 15.25 66.13
C VAL A 1003 -29.51 16.73 65.95
N HIS A 1004 -29.65 17.31 64.75
CA HIS A 1004 -29.25 18.70 64.45
C HIS A 1004 -30.42 19.58 63.97
N PRO A 1005 -31.53 19.70 64.73
CA PRO A 1005 -32.79 20.30 64.26
C PRO A 1005 -32.73 21.83 63.99
N GLN A 1006 -31.63 22.50 64.30
CA GLN A 1006 -31.43 23.93 64.00
C GLN A 1006 -30.60 24.18 62.73
N VAL A 1007 -30.00 23.15 62.14
CA VAL A 1007 -29.16 23.27 60.94
C VAL A 1007 -30.04 23.28 59.69
N GLN A 1008 -29.88 24.26 58.80
CA GLN A 1008 -30.68 24.33 57.56
C GLN A 1008 -30.05 23.56 56.39
N LYS A 1009 -28.73 23.34 56.40
CA LYS A 1009 -27.98 22.67 55.32
C LYS A 1009 -26.86 21.79 55.86
N ILE A 1010 -26.79 20.55 55.39
CA ILE A 1010 -25.73 19.58 55.72
C ILE A 1010 -24.93 19.27 54.45
N GLY A 1011 -23.61 19.32 54.53
CA GLY A 1011 -22.72 18.94 53.43
C GLY A 1011 -22.39 17.45 53.49
N VAL A 1012 -22.42 16.75 52.35
CA VAL A 1012 -22.12 15.32 52.25
C VAL A 1012 -21.06 15.10 51.17
N PHE A 1013 -19.82 14.85 51.59
CA PHE A 1013 -18.63 14.77 50.75
C PHE A 1013 -18.17 13.32 50.63
N ILE A 1014 -18.15 12.77 49.42
CA ILE A 1014 -17.87 11.34 49.20
C ILE A 1014 -16.71 11.14 48.22
N CYS A 1015 -15.71 10.37 48.65
CA CYS A 1015 -14.52 10.00 47.87
C CYS A 1015 -14.31 8.47 47.95
N ASP A 1016 -14.97 7.75 47.03
CA ASP A 1016 -14.93 6.30 46.85
C ASP A 1016 -15.34 5.93 45.41
N THR A 1017 -15.45 4.63 45.11
CA THR A 1017 -16.08 4.08 43.91
C THR A 1017 -17.40 4.77 43.53
N PRO A 1018 -17.66 5.00 42.21
CA PRO A 1018 -18.91 5.65 41.75
C PRO A 1018 -20.20 4.96 42.21
N GLY A 1019 -20.12 3.66 42.54
CA GLY A 1019 -21.24 2.89 43.08
C GLY A 1019 -21.65 3.31 44.50
N MET A 1020 -20.71 3.64 45.39
CA MET A 1020 -21.08 4.13 46.73
C MET A 1020 -21.54 5.58 46.68
N THR A 1021 -20.82 6.44 45.93
CA THR A 1021 -21.21 7.85 45.69
C THR A 1021 -22.66 7.94 45.22
N LYS A 1022 -23.03 7.20 44.16
CA LYS A 1022 -24.39 7.20 43.61
C LYS A 1022 -25.47 6.66 44.57
N ASN A 1023 -25.11 5.79 45.51
CA ASN A 1023 -26.06 5.31 46.53
C ASN A 1023 -26.31 6.37 47.62
N ALA A 1024 -25.29 7.11 48.01
CA ALA A 1024 -25.41 8.21 48.97
C ALA A 1024 -26.06 9.46 48.34
N GLU A 1025 -25.72 9.78 47.10
CA GLU A 1025 -26.40 10.80 46.28
C GLU A 1025 -27.90 10.53 46.21
N LYS A 1026 -28.31 9.29 45.90
CA LYS A 1026 -29.71 8.86 45.92
C LYS A 1026 -30.37 9.05 47.28
N ALA A 1027 -29.68 8.74 48.38
CA ALA A 1027 -30.21 8.93 49.72
C ALA A 1027 -30.40 10.44 50.02
N CYS A 1028 -29.42 11.29 49.69
CA CYS A 1028 -29.58 12.76 49.79
C CYS A 1028 -30.77 13.24 48.95
N GLN A 1029 -30.90 12.79 47.69
CA GLN A 1029 -32.02 13.10 46.80
C GLN A 1029 -33.38 12.56 47.28
N LEU A 1030 -33.41 11.55 48.15
CA LEU A 1030 -34.64 10.98 48.71
C LEU A 1030 -35.05 11.75 49.98
N ILE A 1031 -34.09 12.13 50.83
CA ILE A 1031 -34.37 12.97 52.00
C ILE A 1031 -34.74 14.39 51.57
N ASN A 1032 -34.08 14.96 50.55
CA ASN A 1032 -34.38 16.27 49.97
C ASN A 1032 -35.76 16.37 49.26
N ARG A 1033 -36.57 15.30 49.25
CA ARG A 1033 -37.98 15.33 48.81
C ARG A 1033 -38.97 15.54 49.97
N GLN A 1034 -38.47 15.55 51.19
CA GLN A 1034 -39.23 15.78 52.41
C GLN A 1034 -38.96 17.22 52.87
N ASP A 1035 -39.98 17.89 53.42
CA ASP A 1035 -39.82 19.25 53.94
C ASP A 1035 -38.97 19.23 55.23
N GLY A 1036 -37.70 19.63 55.13
CA GLY A 1036 -36.73 19.53 56.22
C GLY A 1036 -35.34 20.06 55.87
N ILE A 1037 -34.31 19.56 56.56
CA ILE A 1037 -32.91 19.97 56.35
C ILE A 1037 -32.41 19.52 54.98
N HIS A 1038 -31.78 20.44 54.22
CA HIS A 1038 -31.28 20.16 52.88
C HIS A 1038 -29.86 19.54 52.89
N PHE A 1039 -29.71 18.37 52.29
CA PHE A 1039 -28.43 17.67 52.13
C PHE A 1039 -27.78 18.00 50.77
N SER A 1040 -26.68 18.75 50.80
CA SER A 1040 -25.86 19.03 49.62
C SER A 1040 -24.86 17.89 49.40
N HIS A 1041 -24.93 17.21 48.25
CA HIS A 1041 -24.04 16.10 47.91
C HIS A 1041 -22.89 16.54 47.00
N HIS A 1042 -21.66 16.31 47.43
CA HIS A 1042 -20.42 16.66 46.73
C HIS A 1042 -19.61 15.38 46.44
N HIS A 1043 -19.24 15.17 45.18
CA HIS A 1043 -18.41 14.04 44.75
C HIS A 1043 -16.94 14.46 44.65
N GLU A 1044 -16.15 14.04 45.63
CA GLU A 1044 -14.77 14.49 45.79
C GLU A 1044 -13.76 13.48 45.23
N ASN A 1045 -12.70 13.99 44.59
CA ASN A 1045 -11.63 13.19 44.01
C ASN A 1045 -10.24 13.71 44.39
N PHE A 1046 -9.93 13.64 45.69
CA PHE A 1046 -8.63 13.99 46.27
C PHE A 1046 -7.50 12.97 46.00
N TRP A 1047 -7.85 11.79 45.48
CA TRP A 1047 -6.87 10.79 45.06
C TRP A 1047 -6.42 11.07 43.61
N PRO A 1048 -5.13 10.87 43.27
CA PRO A 1048 -4.63 11.15 41.93
C PRO A 1048 -5.30 10.26 40.88
N PRO A 1049 -5.67 10.80 39.70
CA PRO A 1049 -6.30 10.00 38.63
C PRO A 1049 -5.36 8.85 38.23
N ALA A 1050 -5.86 7.62 38.31
CA ALA A 1050 -5.05 6.42 38.04
C ALA A 1050 -4.46 6.46 36.62
N GLN A 1051 -3.13 6.54 36.53
CA GLN A 1051 -2.43 6.55 35.24
C GLN A 1051 -2.59 5.21 34.52
N GLY A 1052 -3.53 5.16 33.57
CA GLY A 1052 -3.41 4.29 32.40
C GLY A 1052 -3.46 2.78 32.64
N LEU A 1053 -4.08 2.30 33.73
CA LEU A 1053 -4.77 1.01 33.65
C LEU A 1053 -6.10 1.23 32.93
N CYS A 1054 -6.03 1.30 31.60
CA CYS A 1054 -7.23 1.14 30.78
C CYS A 1054 -7.85 -0.22 31.14
N PRO A 1055 -9.15 -0.28 31.50
CA PRO A 1055 -9.83 -1.55 31.45
C PRO A 1055 -9.79 -2.02 29.99
N LEU A 1056 -9.12 -3.14 29.74
CA LEU A 1056 -9.41 -3.90 28.53
C LEU A 1056 -10.91 -4.24 28.58
N PRO A 1057 -11.69 -3.98 27.52
CA PRO A 1057 -13.06 -4.45 27.48
C PRO A 1057 -13.06 -5.98 27.59
N SER A 1058 -13.86 -6.48 28.54
CA SER A 1058 -14.10 -7.91 28.78
C SER A 1058 -15.20 -8.43 27.88
#